data_AF-A0A1Z3LTF5-F1
#
_entry.id   AF-A0A1Z3LTF5-F1
#
_cell.length_a   1.000
_cell.length_b   1.000
_cell.length_c   1.000
_cell.angle_alpha   90.00
_cell.angle_beta   90.00
_cell.angle_gamma   90.00
#
_symmetry.space_group_name_H-M   'P 1'
#
loop_
_entity.id
_entity.type
_entity.pdbx_description
1 polymer ?
#
loop_
_entity_poly.entity_id
_entity_poly.type
_entity_poly.pdbx_seq_one_letter_code
_entity_poly.pdbx_strand_id
1 'polypeptide(L)'
;MTSPIFSTDQAPAAPRKRGRLKVFLGMSPGVGKTYEMLRAARRRKAEGEDVVVGVVETHGRKETMSLLRGLEVMARRPIAYRERTLLEFDIDAAIARRPVLLLVDEYAHSNAPGSRHPKRWQDVEEILEAGIDVWTTLNVQHLESLSDVVLRITGVRQRESVPDSALSRADDIELVDITPEELRKRLAEGKVYVPETARLASDNFFKVENLTALRELALRRAAQTVDDQLTARLREQGAAGPWAAGERILVLVAGDAMAGPLVRTGRRMSDMMMDAPWTVAHVDRPSGARHGVGSAGKLSDALKLAEQLGGRTVVLSGDDVVRAIMDHAHNNHVTQIVLAKGRDSRLSEWLGRSLAAELLRQARGVAVHVVTDEVEPEPKAPKDVRLNLTGGWRGYAVGVACVIAATGLALLLDRTFERVDLGVIYLTAVLAAGALYGLRPALAAATVAFLTYNFLFLQPKFSFAIGSPTDVLTLIVFWGVALTTGALAGRVREQARAAQRRASAVSALLAASQRLTGIGDRGEAARILAEQTAAAAGAGAVVLLPVENELTLTAGAPGKPELDAEAMAAARWAWEKGEPAGHGTGTLPQARWTFRPLQGVRDRAGVAGIEAAALSPGSDEEKLALALLDQGAVAVERADLAGQAVETETLRRTDRFRGALMNSVSHDLRTPLSTVLGASTTLIDLGDKLKPAVRADLLLSIREEAERLSRYVGDLLDMTRLEGGGLNIRADWVDVRDVLNAAGKRVARRLGERKLARDFPAQLSLVMVDQGLLEQALVNILENAIAYSPDGSTVELAAYEDRGAVVISIEDEGKGIPTAELERVFDKFRRMEEPSDRTKGAGLGLAIARGFVEAMNGRIAAASPIQDGKGTRILISLPKAVVTHPSLL
;
A
#
# COMPACT_ATOMS: atom_id res chain seq x y z
N MET A 1 -5.70 33.89 46.91
CA MET A 1 -4.72 32.84 46.57
C MET A 1 -5.14 31.56 47.27
N THR A 2 -4.80 30.41 46.65
CA THR A 2 -4.97 29.00 47.04
C THR A 2 -6.33 28.32 46.78
N SER A 3 -6.38 27.68 45.61
CA SER A 3 -7.30 26.61 45.18
C SER A 3 -7.26 25.38 46.12
N PRO A 4 -8.34 24.58 46.22
CA PRO A 4 -8.28 23.28 46.86
C PRO A 4 -7.84 22.19 45.88
N ILE A 5 -7.06 21.26 46.43
CA ILE A 5 -6.32 20.16 45.81
C ILE A 5 -7.27 19.02 45.44
N PHE A 6 -7.10 18.47 44.23
CA PHE A 6 -7.74 17.23 43.78
C PHE A 6 -7.25 16.04 44.62
N SER A 7 -8.18 15.27 45.21
CA SER A 7 -7.89 13.94 45.74
C SER A 7 -8.03 12.89 44.63
N THR A 8 -6.91 12.37 44.16
CA THR A 8 -6.86 11.20 43.28
C THR A 8 -6.69 9.97 44.15
N ASP A 9 -7.77 9.25 44.43
CA ASP A 9 -7.71 7.89 44.95
C ASP A 9 -8.92 7.08 44.44
N GLN A 10 -8.78 6.56 43.22
CA GLN A 10 -9.56 5.41 42.77
C GLN A 10 -8.56 4.35 42.32
N ALA A 11 -8.45 3.30 43.13
CA ALA A 11 -7.80 2.05 42.74
C ALA A 11 -8.44 1.53 41.43
N PRO A 12 -7.65 1.00 40.48
CA PRO A 12 -8.21 0.44 39.25
C PRO A 12 -9.14 -0.73 39.59
N ALA A 13 -10.40 -0.63 39.18
CA ALA A 13 -11.36 -1.73 39.28
C ALA A 13 -10.78 -2.97 38.59
N ALA A 14 -10.89 -4.13 39.24
CA ALA A 14 -10.49 -5.41 38.67
C ALA A 14 -11.12 -5.59 37.27
N PRO A 15 -10.38 -6.12 36.28
CA PRO A 15 -10.89 -6.25 34.91
C PRO A 15 -12.15 -7.10 34.92
N ARG A 16 -13.27 -6.51 34.48
CA ARG A 16 -14.51 -7.24 34.27
C ARG A 16 -14.26 -8.36 33.26
N LYS A 17 -14.66 -9.58 33.62
CA LYS A 17 -14.55 -10.75 32.75
C LYS A 17 -15.46 -10.54 31.53
N ARG A 18 -14.88 -10.53 30.33
CA ARG A 18 -15.62 -10.45 29.05
C ARG A 18 -16.63 -11.60 28.97
N GLY A 19 -17.80 -11.32 28.40
CA GLY A 19 -18.83 -12.33 28.10
C GLY A 19 -18.35 -13.31 27.02
N ARG A 20 -19.03 -14.46 26.93
CA ARG A 20 -18.71 -15.55 26.00
C ARG A 20 -19.56 -15.49 24.73
N LEU A 21 -18.93 -15.70 23.59
CA LEU A 21 -19.58 -15.75 22.29
C LEU A 21 -19.75 -17.20 21.81
N LYS A 22 -20.99 -17.61 21.55
CA LYS A 22 -21.29 -18.87 20.85
C LYS A 22 -21.89 -18.59 19.46
N VAL A 23 -21.32 -19.20 18.44
CA VAL A 23 -21.78 -19.04 17.05
C VAL A 23 -22.35 -20.36 16.53
N PHE A 24 -23.60 -20.34 16.09
CA PHE A 24 -24.22 -21.42 15.35
C PHE A 24 -23.89 -21.26 13.87
N LEU A 25 -22.89 -21.98 13.38
CA LEU A 25 -22.37 -21.90 12.02
C LEU A 25 -23.11 -22.89 11.11
N GLY A 26 -23.45 -22.48 9.89
CA GLY A 26 -24.06 -23.38 8.92
C GLY A 26 -23.60 -23.11 7.49
N MET A 27 -23.75 -24.11 6.62
CA MET A 27 -23.33 -24.01 5.22
C MET A 27 -24.18 -23.02 4.39
N SER A 28 -25.44 -22.81 4.77
CA SER A 28 -26.41 -22.08 3.94
C SER A 28 -27.63 -21.63 4.76
N PRO A 29 -28.41 -20.64 4.30
CA PRO A 29 -29.75 -20.39 4.81
C PRO A 29 -30.63 -21.65 4.78
N GLY A 30 -31.48 -21.81 5.79
CA GLY A 30 -32.43 -22.93 5.86
C GLY A 30 -31.95 -24.20 6.56
N VAL A 31 -30.65 -24.31 6.89
CA VAL A 31 -30.11 -25.49 7.61
C VAL A 31 -30.58 -25.63 9.07
N GLY A 32 -31.20 -24.59 9.64
CA GLY A 32 -31.80 -24.65 10.97
C GLY A 32 -31.03 -23.92 12.09
N LYS A 33 -30.01 -23.10 11.78
CA LYS A 33 -29.21 -22.36 12.80
C LYS A 33 -30.06 -21.63 13.86
N THR A 34 -31.00 -20.78 13.45
CA THR A 34 -31.89 -20.06 14.37
C THR A 34 -32.77 -21.00 15.18
N TYR A 35 -33.21 -22.11 14.59
CA TYR A 35 -34.03 -23.12 15.27
C TYR A 35 -33.23 -23.82 16.37
N GLU A 36 -32.01 -24.28 16.07
CA GLU A 36 -31.13 -24.92 17.05
C GLU A 36 -30.67 -23.94 18.15
N MET A 37 -30.35 -22.69 17.79
CA MET A 37 -30.04 -21.64 18.76
C MET A 37 -31.20 -21.43 19.76
N LEU A 38 -32.44 -21.28 19.27
CA LEU A 38 -33.62 -21.12 20.13
C LEU A 38 -33.93 -22.38 20.95
N ARG A 39 -33.76 -23.57 20.36
CA ARG A 39 -33.95 -24.85 21.06
C ARG A 39 -32.95 -25.01 22.21
N ALA A 40 -31.68 -24.68 21.97
CA ALA A 40 -30.66 -24.66 23.01
C ALA A 40 -30.96 -23.60 24.07
N ALA A 41 -31.45 -22.42 23.67
CA ALA A 41 -31.74 -21.32 24.59
C ALA A 41 -32.91 -21.65 25.53
N ARG A 42 -33.93 -22.36 25.03
CA ARG A 42 -35.02 -22.88 25.86
C ARG A 42 -34.55 -23.89 26.90
N ARG A 43 -33.55 -24.73 26.58
CA ARG A 43 -32.96 -25.66 27.57
C ARG A 43 -32.29 -24.87 28.70
N ARG A 44 -31.47 -23.88 28.38
CA ARG A 44 -30.85 -22.97 29.38
C ARG A 44 -31.88 -22.24 30.23
N LYS A 45 -32.96 -21.75 29.63
CA LYS A 45 -34.05 -21.12 30.40
C LYS A 45 -34.76 -22.11 31.32
N ALA A 46 -34.99 -23.34 30.88
CA ALA A 46 -35.58 -24.40 31.70
C ALA A 46 -34.67 -24.82 32.87
N GLU A 47 -33.35 -24.68 32.70
CA GLU A 47 -32.33 -24.85 33.74
C GLU A 47 -32.24 -23.65 34.71
N GLY A 48 -33.03 -22.59 34.48
CA GLY A 48 -33.14 -21.42 35.37
C GLY A 48 -32.22 -20.25 35.01
N GLU A 49 -31.57 -20.25 33.85
CA GLU A 49 -30.69 -19.16 33.39
C GLU A 49 -31.50 -17.96 32.86
N ASP A 50 -31.01 -16.72 33.09
CA ASP A 50 -31.64 -15.49 32.57
C ASP A 50 -31.32 -15.31 31.08
N VAL A 51 -32.24 -15.80 30.24
CA VAL A 51 -32.14 -15.79 28.78
C VAL A 51 -33.10 -14.77 28.17
N VAL A 52 -32.55 -13.79 27.45
CA VAL A 52 -33.29 -12.74 26.75
C VAL A 52 -33.03 -12.82 25.24
N VAL A 53 -34.09 -12.64 24.46
CA VAL A 53 -34.02 -12.54 23.00
C VAL A 53 -33.90 -11.07 22.63
N GLY A 54 -32.72 -10.67 22.14
CA GLY A 54 -32.47 -9.33 21.64
C GLY A 54 -33.10 -9.12 20.28
N VAL A 55 -32.66 -9.91 19.29
CA VAL A 55 -33.22 -9.91 17.94
C VAL A 55 -33.17 -11.31 17.36
N VAL A 56 -34.30 -11.78 16.82
CA VAL A 56 -34.42 -13.06 16.13
C VAL A 56 -35.28 -12.87 14.89
N GLU A 57 -34.82 -13.42 13.76
CA GLU A 57 -35.53 -13.35 12.49
C GLU A 57 -36.19 -14.69 12.14
N THR A 58 -37.46 -14.82 12.49
CA THR A 58 -38.21 -16.07 12.27
C THR A 58 -38.66 -16.28 10.83
N HIS A 59 -38.65 -15.23 10.00
CA HIS A 59 -39.07 -15.27 8.59
C HIS A 59 -40.46 -15.93 8.39
N GLY A 60 -41.37 -15.77 9.35
CA GLY A 60 -42.73 -16.33 9.30
C GLY A 60 -42.84 -17.84 9.56
N ARG A 61 -41.75 -18.52 9.96
CA ARG A 61 -41.76 -19.98 10.17
C ARG A 61 -42.45 -20.34 11.49
N LYS A 62 -43.61 -21.01 11.41
CA LYS A 62 -44.46 -21.38 12.57
C LYS A 62 -43.70 -22.18 13.63
N GLU A 63 -42.86 -23.14 13.21
CA GLU A 63 -42.06 -23.98 14.12
C GLU A 63 -41.04 -23.14 14.90
N THR A 64 -40.30 -22.25 14.23
CA THR A 64 -39.32 -21.34 14.87
C THR A 64 -40.00 -20.32 15.78
N MET A 65 -41.12 -19.73 15.34
CA MET A 65 -41.91 -18.80 16.18
C MET A 65 -42.42 -19.48 17.46
N SER A 66 -42.77 -20.77 17.39
CA SER A 66 -43.24 -21.51 18.55
C SER A 66 -42.17 -21.64 19.66
N LEU A 67 -40.89 -21.58 19.30
CA LEU A 67 -39.77 -21.64 20.24
C LEU A 67 -39.52 -20.31 20.96
N LEU A 68 -40.04 -19.18 20.44
CA LEU A 68 -39.98 -17.90 21.15
C LEU A 68 -41.00 -17.84 22.31
N ARG A 69 -42.04 -18.68 22.30
CA ARG A 69 -43.05 -18.69 23.37
C ARG A 69 -42.41 -19.05 24.71
N GLY A 70 -42.55 -18.15 25.68
CA GLY A 70 -41.98 -18.30 27.02
C GLY A 70 -40.56 -17.74 27.16
N LEU A 71 -39.94 -17.22 26.10
CA LEU A 71 -38.71 -16.41 26.18
C LEU A 71 -39.05 -14.92 26.34
N GLU A 72 -38.23 -14.17 27.06
CA GLU A 72 -38.36 -12.69 27.12
C GLU A 72 -37.81 -12.14 25.79
N VAL A 73 -38.60 -11.32 25.08
CA VAL A 73 -38.21 -10.74 23.79
C VAL A 73 -38.19 -9.23 23.90
N MET A 74 -37.06 -8.63 23.56
CA MET A 74 -36.88 -7.18 23.60
C MET A 74 -37.67 -6.48 22.49
N ALA A 75 -38.14 -5.27 22.78
CA ALA A 75 -38.73 -4.40 21.77
C ALA A 75 -37.66 -3.89 20.80
N ARG A 76 -37.96 -3.89 19.51
CA ARG A 76 -37.08 -3.33 18.47
C ARG A 76 -37.20 -1.81 18.43
N ARG A 77 -36.07 -1.14 18.19
CA ARG A 77 -35.99 0.33 18.08
C ARG A 77 -36.41 0.78 16.68
N PRO A 78 -37.41 1.66 16.54
CA PRO A 78 -37.76 2.24 15.25
C PRO A 78 -36.74 3.30 14.83
N ILE A 79 -36.18 3.15 13.63
CA ILE A 79 -35.25 4.10 13.00
C ILE A 79 -35.90 4.61 11.71
N ALA A 80 -36.09 5.92 11.61
CA ALA A 80 -36.62 6.56 10.41
C ALA A 80 -35.53 6.61 9.34
N TYR A 81 -35.76 5.94 8.20
CA TYR A 81 -34.83 5.95 7.08
C TYR A 81 -35.60 6.10 5.76
N ARG A 82 -35.43 7.26 5.11
CA ARG A 82 -36.27 7.70 3.98
C ARG A 82 -37.76 7.75 4.38
N GLU A 83 -38.67 7.31 3.51
CA GLU A 83 -40.12 7.23 3.74
C GLU A 83 -40.56 5.96 4.51
N ARG A 84 -39.62 5.19 5.09
CA ARG A 84 -39.91 3.93 5.80
C ARG A 84 -39.31 3.94 7.21
N THR A 85 -39.99 3.29 8.14
CA THR A 85 -39.47 3.02 9.49
C THR A 85 -38.88 1.61 9.52
N LEU A 86 -37.59 1.51 9.80
CA LEU A 86 -36.89 0.24 9.99
C LEU A 86 -36.90 -0.11 11.48
N LEU A 87 -37.14 -1.38 11.83
CA LEU A 87 -37.12 -1.87 13.21
C LEU A 87 -35.81 -2.61 13.48
N GLU A 88 -34.92 -1.99 14.24
CA GLU A 88 -33.56 -2.49 14.49
C GLU A 88 -33.38 -2.96 15.95
N PHE A 89 -32.34 -3.76 16.19
CA PHE A 89 -31.94 -4.20 17.52
C PHE A 89 -31.50 -3.02 18.42
N ASP A 90 -32.01 -2.98 19.66
CA ASP A 90 -31.67 -1.94 20.64
C ASP A 90 -30.54 -2.40 21.56
N ILE A 91 -29.31 -2.06 21.19
CA ILE A 91 -28.10 -2.38 21.97
C ILE A 91 -28.09 -1.71 23.34
N ASP A 92 -28.53 -0.46 23.45
CA ASP A 92 -28.49 0.30 24.71
C ASP A 92 -29.45 -0.33 25.73
N ALA A 93 -30.64 -0.74 25.28
CA ALA A 93 -31.58 -1.49 26.11
C ALA A 93 -31.01 -2.86 26.54
N ALA A 94 -30.25 -3.53 25.67
CA ALA A 94 -29.67 -4.85 25.97
C ALA A 94 -28.58 -4.73 27.06
N ILE A 95 -27.70 -3.75 26.92
CA ILE A 95 -26.64 -3.46 27.90
C ILE A 95 -27.24 -2.97 29.22
N ALA A 96 -28.34 -2.21 29.20
CA ALA A 96 -29.03 -1.78 30.41
C ALA A 96 -29.73 -2.95 31.14
N ARG A 97 -30.33 -3.89 30.40
CA ARG A 97 -31.02 -5.07 30.95
C ARG A 97 -30.07 -6.10 31.59
N ARG A 98 -28.82 -6.17 31.11
CA ARG A 98 -27.77 -7.09 31.59
C ARG A 98 -28.24 -8.54 31.82
N PRO A 99 -28.78 -9.23 30.80
CA PRO A 99 -29.08 -10.65 30.93
C PRO A 99 -27.80 -11.48 31.08
N VAL A 100 -27.93 -12.70 31.59
CA VAL A 100 -26.81 -13.66 31.58
C VAL A 100 -26.52 -14.10 30.14
N LEU A 101 -27.58 -14.42 29.39
CA LEU A 101 -27.48 -14.84 27.99
C LEU A 101 -28.41 -14.00 27.10
N LEU A 102 -27.83 -13.40 26.04
CA LEU A 102 -28.56 -12.67 25.03
C LEU A 102 -28.50 -13.38 23.67
N LEU A 103 -29.67 -13.56 23.03
CA LEU A 103 -29.75 -14.10 21.67
C LEU A 103 -29.79 -12.96 20.64
N VAL A 104 -28.84 -12.95 19.72
CA VAL A 104 -28.70 -11.94 18.66
C VAL A 104 -28.53 -12.65 17.32
N ASP A 105 -29.61 -12.80 16.56
CA ASP A 105 -29.61 -13.50 15.28
C ASP A 105 -29.04 -12.65 14.13
N GLU A 106 -28.64 -13.34 13.04
CA GLU A 106 -28.02 -12.75 11.84
C GLU A 106 -26.74 -11.94 12.14
N TYR A 107 -25.66 -12.63 12.54
CA TYR A 107 -24.39 -11.99 12.90
C TYR A 107 -23.80 -11.07 11.82
N ALA A 108 -24.06 -11.40 10.54
CA ALA A 108 -23.57 -10.65 9.37
C ALA A 108 -24.42 -9.43 8.98
N HIS A 109 -25.54 -9.22 9.66
CA HIS A 109 -26.51 -8.19 9.30
C HIS A 109 -25.89 -6.79 9.26
N SER A 110 -26.33 -6.00 8.28
CA SER A 110 -25.97 -4.58 8.19
C SER A 110 -27.04 -3.73 8.86
N ASN A 111 -26.68 -3.06 9.95
CA ASN A 111 -27.65 -2.30 10.75
C ASN A 111 -28.20 -1.11 9.95
N ALA A 112 -29.41 -0.68 10.29
CA ALA A 112 -30.04 0.48 9.67
C ALA A 112 -29.15 1.75 9.77
N PRO A 113 -29.05 2.59 8.72
CA PRO A 113 -28.29 3.83 8.77
C PRO A 113 -28.77 4.76 9.89
N GLY A 114 -27.85 5.21 10.75
CA GLY A 114 -28.17 5.95 11.99
C GLY A 114 -28.10 5.11 13.27
N SER A 115 -27.87 3.79 13.17
CA SER A 115 -27.53 2.91 14.30
C SER A 115 -26.12 3.19 14.83
N ARG A 116 -25.84 2.81 16.09
CA ARG A 116 -24.54 3.03 16.75
C ARG A 116 -23.38 2.45 15.95
N HIS A 117 -23.53 1.21 15.48
CA HIS A 117 -22.55 0.54 14.63
C HIS A 117 -23.14 0.20 13.26
N PRO A 118 -22.33 0.21 12.19
CA PRO A 118 -22.78 -0.19 10.86
C PRO A 118 -23.04 -1.69 10.71
N LYS A 119 -22.47 -2.54 11.58
CA LYS A 119 -22.58 -4.01 11.49
C LYS A 119 -22.95 -4.64 12.82
N ARG A 120 -23.82 -5.66 12.79
CA ARG A 120 -24.31 -6.33 14.00
C ARG A 120 -23.21 -7.06 14.79
N TRP A 121 -22.18 -7.58 14.13
CA TRP A 121 -21.06 -8.20 14.83
C TRP A 121 -20.32 -7.21 15.74
N GLN A 122 -20.34 -5.91 15.43
CA GLN A 122 -19.77 -4.86 16.28
C GLN A 122 -20.63 -4.59 17.51
N ASP A 123 -21.96 -4.64 17.36
CA ASP A 123 -22.88 -4.58 18.51
C ASP A 123 -22.64 -5.74 19.47
N VAL A 124 -22.48 -6.95 18.93
CA VAL A 124 -22.17 -8.14 19.72
C VAL A 124 -20.84 -7.98 20.45
N GLU A 125 -19.82 -7.37 19.83
CA GLU A 125 -18.54 -7.10 20.50
C GLU A 125 -18.69 -6.17 21.70
N GLU A 126 -19.42 -5.06 21.58
CA GLU A 126 -19.68 -4.15 22.71
C GLU A 126 -20.48 -4.85 23.83
N ILE A 127 -21.43 -5.72 23.48
CA ILE A 127 -22.21 -6.50 24.47
C ILE A 127 -21.32 -7.49 25.23
N LEU A 128 -20.39 -8.17 24.54
CA LEU A 128 -19.44 -9.08 25.17
C LEU A 128 -18.49 -8.30 26.10
N GLU A 129 -18.06 -7.10 25.71
CA GLU A 129 -17.26 -6.21 26.57
C GLU A 129 -18.01 -5.75 27.82
N ALA A 130 -19.34 -5.60 27.72
CA ALA A 130 -20.21 -5.34 28.87
C ALA A 130 -20.37 -6.55 29.81
N GLY A 131 -19.82 -7.73 29.45
CA GLY A 131 -19.82 -8.94 30.27
C GLY A 131 -21.05 -9.84 30.10
N ILE A 132 -21.81 -9.68 29.01
CA ILE A 132 -23.03 -10.45 28.70
C ILE A 132 -22.65 -11.57 27.72
N ASP A 133 -23.09 -12.81 27.95
CA ASP A 133 -22.88 -13.91 27.01
C ASP A 133 -23.82 -13.75 25.81
N VAL A 134 -23.32 -13.98 24.59
CA VAL A 134 -24.08 -13.80 23.35
C VAL A 134 -24.10 -15.08 22.52
N TRP A 135 -25.28 -15.49 22.09
CA TRP A 135 -25.44 -16.54 21.08
C TRP A 135 -25.96 -15.93 19.77
N THR A 136 -25.32 -16.30 18.66
CA THR A 136 -25.62 -15.74 17.34
C THR A 136 -25.57 -16.81 16.24
N THR A 137 -26.09 -16.48 15.06
CA THR A 137 -26.05 -17.39 13.90
C THR A 137 -25.27 -16.79 12.74
N LEU A 138 -24.53 -17.64 12.02
CA LEU A 138 -23.70 -17.23 10.89
C LEU A 138 -23.75 -18.29 9.78
N ASN A 139 -23.80 -17.86 8.52
CA ASN A 139 -23.54 -18.75 7.38
C ASN A 139 -22.09 -18.58 6.92
N VAL A 140 -21.48 -19.67 6.44
CA VAL A 140 -20.13 -19.65 5.86
C VAL A 140 -19.97 -18.65 4.71
N GLN A 141 -21.04 -18.41 3.93
CA GLN A 141 -21.06 -17.45 2.83
C GLN A 141 -20.88 -15.98 3.24
N HIS A 142 -21.09 -15.65 4.52
CA HIS A 142 -20.91 -14.28 5.02
C HIS A 142 -19.49 -14.03 5.52
N LEU A 143 -18.60 -15.02 5.49
CA LEU A 143 -17.20 -14.79 5.82
C LEU A 143 -16.50 -14.04 4.69
N GLU A 144 -15.80 -12.97 5.04
CA GLU A 144 -15.14 -12.08 4.09
C GLU A 144 -14.08 -12.82 3.26
N SER A 145 -13.26 -13.70 3.86
CA SER A 145 -12.26 -14.49 3.13
C SER A 145 -12.85 -15.44 2.08
N LEU A 146 -14.13 -15.78 2.20
CA LEU A 146 -14.80 -16.77 1.34
C LEU A 146 -15.74 -16.12 0.31
N SER A 147 -15.87 -14.79 0.28
CA SER A 147 -16.84 -14.10 -0.59
C SER A 147 -16.67 -14.44 -2.07
N ASP A 148 -15.42 -14.45 -2.55
CA ASP A 148 -15.10 -14.65 -3.97
C ASP A 148 -15.19 -16.12 -4.37
N VAL A 149 -14.87 -17.01 -3.43
CA VAL A 149 -15.02 -18.46 -3.60
C VAL A 149 -16.50 -18.82 -3.70
N VAL A 150 -17.33 -18.25 -2.81
CA VAL A 150 -18.78 -18.46 -2.80
C VAL A 150 -19.43 -17.86 -4.04
N LEU A 151 -19.00 -16.68 -4.50
CA LEU A 151 -19.49 -16.08 -5.75
C LEU A 151 -19.22 -17.01 -6.95
N ARG A 152 -18.04 -17.64 -7.00
CA ARG A 152 -17.65 -18.56 -8.08
C ARG A 152 -18.49 -19.85 -8.08
N ILE A 153 -18.79 -20.37 -6.89
CA ILE A 153 -19.61 -21.57 -6.71
C ILE A 153 -21.08 -21.28 -7.02
N THR A 154 -21.64 -20.23 -6.41
CA THR A 154 -23.08 -19.99 -6.38
C THR A 154 -23.59 -19.03 -7.45
N GLY A 155 -22.70 -18.23 -8.05
CA GLY A 155 -23.05 -17.17 -8.99
C GLY A 155 -23.71 -15.94 -8.35
N VAL A 156 -23.86 -15.92 -7.02
CA VAL A 156 -24.55 -14.85 -6.29
C VAL A 156 -23.56 -14.04 -5.46
N ARG A 157 -23.56 -12.71 -5.61
CA ARG A 157 -22.70 -11.81 -4.84
C ARG A 157 -23.31 -11.53 -3.47
N GLN A 158 -22.60 -11.92 -2.42
CA GLN A 158 -23.00 -11.64 -1.04
C GLN A 158 -22.76 -10.15 -0.71
N ARG A 159 -23.80 -9.46 -0.21
CA ARG A 159 -23.72 -8.03 0.18
C ARG A 159 -23.36 -7.81 1.65
N GLU A 160 -23.56 -8.83 2.46
CA GLU A 160 -23.36 -8.81 3.91
C GLU A 160 -22.21 -9.73 4.28
N SER A 161 -21.20 -9.17 4.93
CA SER A 161 -19.97 -9.86 5.33
C SER A 161 -19.59 -9.61 6.79
N VAL A 162 -18.84 -10.55 7.33
CA VAL A 162 -18.20 -10.54 8.66
C VAL A 162 -16.72 -10.87 8.47
N PRO A 163 -15.80 -10.10 9.07
CA PRO A 163 -14.38 -10.44 9.06
C PRO A 163 -14.11 -11.78 9.75
N ASP A 164 -13.20 -12.57 9.21
CA ASP A 164 -12.82 -13.88 9.77
C ASP A 164 -12.34 -13.79 11.23
N SER A 165 -11.71 -12.68 11.61
CA SER A 165 -11.26 -12.39 12.98
C SER A 165 -12.40 -12.29 13.98
N ALA A 166 -13.61 -11.87 13.55
CA ALA A 166 -14.78 -11.84 14.41
C ALA A 166 -15.30 -13.25 14.72
N LEU A 167 -15.15 -14.20 13.78
CA LEU A 167 -15.48 -15.62 14.03
C LEU A 167 -14.40 -16.32 14.87
N SER A 168 -13.11 -16.07 14.60
CA SER A 168 -12.01 -16.65 15.38
C SER A 168 -12.01 -16.23 16.86
N ARG A 169 -12.70 -15.13 17.20
CA ARG A 169 -12.92 -14.66 18.58
C ARG A 169 -14.08 -15.36 19.30
N ALA A 170 -14.84 -16.23 18.64
CA ALA A 170 -15.89 -17.01 19.29
C ALA A 170 -15.30 -18.03 20.28
N ASP A 171 -15.95 -18.21 21.43
CA ASP A 171 -15.55 -19.18 22.46
C ASP A 171 -16.06 -20.60 22.15
N ASP A 172 -17.18 -20.69 21.44
CA ASP A 172 -17.83 -21.94 21.06
C ASP A 172 -18.44 -21.80 19.65
N ILE A 173 -18.22 -22.81 18.81
CA ILE A 173 -18.82 -22.87 17.47
C ILE A 173 -19.57 -24.19 17.36
N GLU A 174 -20.88 -24.08 17.19
CA GLU A 174 -21.75 -25.23 16.96
C GLU A 174 -22.07 -25.31 15.47
N LEU A 175 -21.54 -26.33 14.80
CA LEU A 175 -21.83 -26.58 13.39
C LEU A 175 -23.22 -27.21 13.24
N VAL A 176 -24.13 -26.47 12.61
CA VAL A 176 -25.46 -26.95 12.24
C VAL A 176 -25.40 -27.46 10.81
N ASP A 177 -25.17 -28.77 10.69
CA ASP A 177 -25.00 -29.47 9.42
C ASP A 177 -26.23 -30.33 9.08
N ILE A 178 -26.64 -30.28 7.82
CA ILE A 178 -27.63 -31.19 7.22
C ILE A 178 -27.16 -31.54 5.81
N THR A 179 -27.60 -32.67 5.26
CA THR A 179 -27.19 -33.02 3.90
C THR A 179 -27.81 -32.07 2.86
N PRO A 180 -27.14 -31.84 1.71
CA PRO A 180 -27.71 -31.06 0.60
C PRO A 180 -29.10 -31.53 0.18
N GLU A 181 -29.34 -32.84 0.15
CA GLU A 181 -30.63 -33.44 -0.20
C GLU A 181 -31.70 -33.11 0.82
N GLU A 182 -31.36 -33.15 2.11
CA GLU A 182 -32.28 -32.80 3.19
C GLU A 182 -32.62 -31.31 3.19
N LEU A 183 -31.65 -30.43 2.91
CA LEU A 183 -31.92 -29.00 2.75
C LEU A 183 -32.88 -28.73 1.57
N ARG A 184 -32.67 -29.41 0.43
CA ARG A 184 -33.57 -29.30 -0.72
C ARG A 184 -34.96 -29.86 -0.42
N LYS A 185 -35.06 -30.96 0.31
CA LYS A 185 -36.34 -31.51 0.78
C LYS A 185 -37.08 -30.49 1.67
N ARG A 186 -36.37 -29.86 2.60
CA ARG A 186 -36.95 -28.79 3.45
C ARG A 186 -37.38 -27.57 2.65
N LEU A 187 -36.66 -27.21 1.59
CA LEU A 187 -37.06 -26.16 0.66
C LEU A 187 -38.35 -26.53 -0.10
N ALA A 188 -38.44 -27.77 -0.60
CA ALA A 188 -39.63 -28.28 -1.29
C ALA A 188 -40.86 -28.38 -0.37
N GLU A 189 -40.66 -28.67 0.91
CA GLU A 189 -41.70 -28.68 1.95
C GLU A 189 -42.09 -27.26 2.43
N GLY A 190 -41.49 -26.19 1.88
CA GLY A 190 -41.79 -24.81 2.27
C GLY A 190 -41.24 -24.41 3.65
N LYS A 191 -40.33 -25.20 4.22
CA LYS A 191 -39.71 -24.95 5.53
C LYS A 191 -38.53 -23.97 5.48
N VAL A 192 -38.09 -23.60 4.28
CA VAL A 192 -37.04 -22.59 4.03
C VAL A 192 -37.65 -21.41 3.28
N TYR A 193 -37.44 -20.21 3.79
CA TYR A 193 -37.96 -18.99 3.16
C TYR A 193 -37.06 -18.55 2.00
N VAL A 194 -37.68 -18.27 0.86
CA VAL A 194 -37.06 -17.60 -0.30
C VAL A 194 -37.98 -16.43 -0.67
N PRO A 195 -37.50 -15.17 -0.68
CA PRO A 195 -38.30 -14.04 -1.14
C PRO A 195 -38.81 -14.27 -2.57
N GLU A 196 -40.07 -13.93 -2.87
CA GLU A 196 -40.65 -14.12 -4.23
C GLU A 196 -39.84 -13.42 -5.32
N THR A 197 -39.21 -12.28 -4.99
CA THR A 197 -38.33 -11.51 -5.87
C THR A 197 -36.99 -12.19 -6.19
N ALA A 198 -36.65 -13.29 -5.51
CA ALA A 198 -35.35 -13.98 -5.60
C ALA A 198 -35.42 -15.43 -6.12
N ARG A 199 -36.58 -15.93 -6.56
CA ARG A 199 -36.76 -17.34 -6.97
C ARG A 199 -35.79 -17.80 -8.07
N LEU A 200 -35.58 -16.98 -9.11
CA LEU A 200 -34.69 -17.29 -10.24
C LEU A 200 -33.21 -17.41 -9.86
N ALA A 201 -32.72 -16.61 -8.90
CA ALA A 201 -31.36 -16.70 -8.38
C ALA A 201 -31.20 -17.84 -7.35
N SER A 202 -32.30 -18.19 -6.67
CA SER A 202 -32.32 -19.23 -5.65
C SER A 202 -32.22 -20.64 -6.24
N ASP A 203 -32.80 -20.88 -7.42
CA ASP A 203 -32.71 -22.18 -8.10
C ASP A 203 -31.26 -22.56 -8.47
N ASN A 204 -30.43 -21.56 -8.81
CA ASN A 204 -28.99 -21.78 -9.03
C ASN A 204 -28.21 -21.92 -7.72
N PHE A 205 -28.61 -21.21 -6.67
CA PHE A 205 -27.95 -21.26 -5.37
C PHE A 205 -28.13 -22.62 -4.67
N PHE A 206 -29.34 -23.19 -4.68
CA PHE A 206 -29.68 -24.45 -3.98
C PHE A 206 -29.42 -25.73 -4.79
N LYS A 207 -28.50 -25.69 -5.76
CA LYS A 207 -28.01 -26.89 -6.47
C LYS A 207 -27.21 -27.79 -5.54
N VAL A 208 -27.26 -29.11 -5.76
CA VAL A 208 -26.61 -30.10 -4.87
C VAL A 208 -25.10 -29.90 -4.86
N GLU A 209 -24.52 -29.61 -6.02
CA GLU A 209 -23.09 -29.34 -6.22
C GLU A 209 -22.65 -28.11 -5.41
N ASN A 210 -23.43 -27.04 -5.48
CA ASN A 210 -23.16 -25.79 -4.76
C ASN A 210 -23.28 -25.96 -3.25
N LEU A 211 -24.33 -26.66 -2.79
CA LEU A 211 -24.53 -26.95 -1.38
C LEU A 211 -23.45 -27.90 -0.83
N THR A 212 -22.98 -28.86 -1.63
CA THR A 212 -21.88 -29.76 -1.25
C THR A 212 -20.58 -28.97 -1.04
N ALA A 213 -20.26 -28.06 -1.95
CA ALA A 213 -19.09 -27.20 -1.82
C ALA A 213 -19.19 -26.26 -0.61
N LEU A 214 -20.37 -25.66 -0.37
CA LEU A 214 -20.60 -24.83 0.82
C LEU A 214 -20.51 -25.64 2.13
N ARG A 215 -20.94 -26.91 2.11
CA ARG A 215 -20.81 -27.84 3.25
C ARG A 215 -19.35 -28.12 3.58
N GLU A 216 -18.55 -28.41 2.56
CA GLU A 216 -17.10 -28.62 2.70
C GLU A 216 -16.41 -27.38 3.30
N LEU A 217 -16.72 -26.19 2.77
CA LEU A 217 -16.18 -24.94 3.29
C LEU A 217 -16.56 -24.70 4.75
N ALA A 218 -17.81 -24.99 5.13
CA ALA A 218 -18.28 -24.85 6.51
C ALA A 218 -17.56 -25.82 7.46
N LEU A 219 -17.42 -27.09 7.07
CA LEU A 219 -16.71 -28.12 7.84
C LEU A 219 -15.24 -27.77 8.03
N ARG A 220 -14.56 -27.36 6.94
CA ARG A 220 -13.15 -26.96 6.98
C ARG A 220 -12.93 -25.74 7.88
N ARG A 221 -13.82 -24.74 7.79
CA ARG A 221 -13.70 -23.53 8.62
C ARG A 221 -13.96 -23.82 10.10
N ALA A 222 -14.93 -24.68 10.40
CA ALA A 222 -15.18 -25.13 11.78
C ALA A 222 -13.94 -25.85 12.34
N ALA A 223 -13.34 -26.78 11.58
CA ALA A 223 -12.13 -27.49 11.99
C ALA A 223 -10.95 -26.54 12.25
N GLN A 224 -10.70 -25.58 11.36
CA GLN A 224 -9.63 -24.60 11.54
C GLN A 224 -9.83 -23.76 12.80
N THR A 225 -11.07 -23.35 13.09
CA THR A 225 -11.34 -22.52 14.26
C THR A 225 -11.19 -23.30 15.57
N VAL A 226 -11.54 -24.60 15.57
CA VAL A 226 -11.29 -25.49 16.71
C VAL A 226 -9.78 -25.65 16.96
N ASP A 227 -8.98 -25.74 15.91
CA ASP A 227 -7.51 -25.82 16.01
C ASP A 227 -6.90 -24.51 16.58
N ASP A 228 -7.39 -23.36 16.10
CA ASP A 228 -7.00 -22.04 16.61
C ASP A 228 -7.32 -21.89 18.11
N GLN A 229 -8.52 -22.34 18.53
CA GLN A 229 -8.97 -22.31 19.93
C GLN A 229 -8.16 -23.25 20.84
N LEU A 230 -7.87 -24.46 20.37
CA LEU A 230 -7.03 -25.41 21.10
C LEU A 230 -5.64 -24.80 21.33
N THR A 231 -5.06 -24.20 20.28
CA THR A 231 -3.77 -23.53 20.35
C THR A 231 -3.78 -22.35 21.33
N ALA A 232 -4.83 -21.53 21.33
CA ALA A 232 -4.97 -20.39 22.24
C ALA A 232 -5.08 -20.82 23.71
N ARG A 233 -5.92 -21.82 24.02
CA ARG A 233 -6.05 -22.35 25.39
C ARG A 233 -4.75 -22.97 25.90
N LEU A 234 -4.01 -23.67 25.05
CA LEU A 234 -2.74 -24.30 25.43
C LEU A 234 -1.65 -23.26 25.70
N ARG A 235 -1.65 -22.13 24.98
CA ARG A 235 -0.77 -20.98 25.28
C ARG A 235 -1.06 -20.34 26.63
N GLU A 236 -2.34 -20.18 26.98
CA GLU A 236 -2.75 -19.62 28.28
C GLU A 236 -2.36 -20.53 29.45
N GLN A 237 -2.31 -21.85 29.25
CA GLN A 237 -1.94 -22.83 30.27
C GLN A 237 -0.43 -23.08 30.39
N GLY A 238 0.41 -22.42 29.58
CA GLY A 238 1.87 -22.50 29.68
C GLY A 238 2.46 -23.89 29.39
N ALA A 239 1.73 -24.75 28.67
CA ALA A 239 2.12 -26.14 28.47
C ALA A 239 3.07 -26.30 27.28
N ALA A 240 4.36 -26.52 27.55
CA ALA A 240 5.41 -26.71 26.54
C ALA A 240 5.52 -28.18 26.11
N GLY A 241 5.13 -28.49 24.87
CA GLY A 241 5.31 -29.79 24.22
C GLY A 241 4.75 -29.82 22.78
N PRO A 242 5.22 -30.73 21.90
CA PRO A 242 4.59 -30.98 20.61
C PRO A 242 3.26 -31.72 20.83
N TRP A 243 2.14 -31.08 20.49
CA TRP A 243 0.81 -31.65 20.64
C TRP A 243 0.39 -32.29 19.30
N ALA A 244 -0.09 -33.53 19.38
CA ALA A 244 -0.55 -34.33 18.24
C ALA A 244 -1.91 -33.85 17.69
N ALA A 245 -1.98 -32.62 17.18
CA ALA A 245 -3.14 -32.13 16.42
C ALA A 245 -2.92 -32.18 14.89
N GLY A 246 -1.69 -32.45 14.44
CA GLY A 246 -1.35 -32.70 13.04
C GLY A 246 0.13 -33.03 12.86
N GLU A 247 0.46 -33.86 11.88
CA GLU A 247 1.85 -34.18 11.54
C GLU A 247 2.54 -32.95 10.91
N ARG A 248 3.81 -32.70 11.25
CA ARG A 248 4.63 -31.62 10.68
C ARG A 248 6.01 -32.15 10.34
N ILE A 249 6.37 -32.04 9.06
CA ILE A 249 7.55 -32.71 8.52
C ILE A 249 8.64 -31.67 8.25
N LEU A 250 9.87 -31.95 8.70
CA LEU A 250 11.07 -31.17 8.40
C LEU A 250 12.04 -32.02 7.58
N VAL A 251 12.31 -31.62 6.34
CA VAL A 251 13.24 -32.30 5.45
C VAL A 251 14.55 -31.52 5.42
N LEU A 252 15.63 -32.15 5.86
CA LEU A 252 16.96 -31.55 5.90
C LEU A 252 17.70 -31.85 4.60
N VAL A 253 18.04 -30.80 3.86
CA VAL A 253 18.78 -30.91 2.59
C VAL A 253 20.16 -30.25 2.67
N ALA A 254 21.13 -30.93 2.09
CA ALA A 254 22.45 -30.37 1.78
C ALA A 254 22.55 -30.14 0.26
N GLY A 255 23.48 -29.30 -0.19
CA GLY A 255 23.76 -29.10 -1.62
C GLY A 255 24.46 -30.29 -2.29
N ASP A 256 23.93 -31.50 -2.08
CA ASP A 256 24.44 -32.77 -2.59
C ASP A 256 23.44 -33.44 -3.54
N ALA A 257 23.79 -34.62 -4.06
CA ALA A 257 22.93 -35.35 -5.00
C ALA A 257 21.65 -35.92 -4.35
N MET A 258 21.56 -35.94 -3.01
CA MET A 258 20.40 -36.45 -2.27
C MET A 258 19.33 -35.36 -2.05
N ALA A 259 19.63 -34.09 -2.30
CA ALA A 259 18.73 -32.97 -2.09
C ALA A 259 17.36 -33.15 -2.77
N GLY A 260 17.33 -33.45 -4.08
CA GLY A 260 16.10 -33.68 -4.83
C GLY A 260 15.31 -34.94 -4.39
N PRO A 261 15.95 -36.11 -4.26
CA PRO A 261 15.31 -37.31 -3.70
C PRO A 261 14.70 -37.11 -2.30
N LEU A 262 15.36 -36.34 -1.42
CA LEU A 262 14.84 -36.03 -0.09
C LEU A 262 13.57 -35.18 -0.15
N VAL A 263 13.55 -34.15 -0.99
CA VAL A 263 12.37 -33.30 -1.21
C VAL A 263 11.17 -34.14 -1.70
N ARG A 264 11.41 -35.03 -2.67
CA ARG A 264 10.37 -35.97 -3.15
C ARG A 264 9.90 -36.94 -2.07
N THR A 265 10.80 -37.38 -1.19
CA THR A 265 10.44 -38.22 -0.04
C THR A 265 9.62 -37.45 0.98
N GLY A 266 9.95 -36.18 1.23
CA GLY A 266 9.16 -35.27 2.05
C GLY A 266 7.72 -35.09 1.54
N ARG A 267 7.55 -34.83 0.24
CA ARG A 267 6.22 -34.73 -0.37
C ARG A 267 5.42 -36.03 -0.21
N ARG A 268 6.03 -37.20 -0.49
CA ARG A 268 5.36 -38.49 -0.28
C ARG A 268 4.93 -38.71 1.17
N MET A 269 5.76 -38.32 2.13
CA MET A 269 5.38 -38.41 3.55
C MET A 269 4.24 -37.45 3.89
N SER A 270 4.23 -36.24 3.34
CA SER A 270 3.13 -35.28 3.48
C SER A 270 1.82 -35.86 2.94
N ASP A 271 1.84 -36.43 1.73
CA ASP A 271 0.68 -37.12 1.11
C ASP A 271 0.15 -38.26 2.00
N MET A 272 1.04 -39.10 2.53
CA MET A 272 0.67 -40.22 3.40
C MET A 272 0.10 -39.76 4.75
N MET A 273 0.43 -38.56 5.21
CA MET A 273 0.04 -38.00 6.50
C MET A 273 -1.05 -36.93 6.37
N MET A 274 -2.02 -37.13 5.46
CA MET A 274 -3.17 -36.23 5.23
C MET A 274 -2.76 -34.79 4.87
N ASP A 275 -1.85 -34.64 3.91
CA ASP A 275 -1.29 -33.35 3.48
C ASP A 275 -0.67 -32.54 4.63
N ALA A 276 0.07 -33.24 5.49
CA ALA A 276 0.81 -32.66 6.60
C ALA A 276 1.71 -31.50 6.13
N PRO A 277 1.70 -30.34 6.82
CA PRO A 277 2.60 -29.24 6.51
C PRO A 277 4.06 -29.70 6.57
N TRP A 278 4.79 -29.47 5.49
CA TRP A 278 6.19 -29.89 5.38
C TRP A 278 7.10 -28.72 5.01
N THR A 279 8.29 -28.73 5.59
CA THR A 279 9.29 -27.67 5.43
C THR A 279 10.61 -28.30 5.03
N VAL A 280 11.27 -27.76 4.01
CA VAL A 280 12.61 -28.14 3.58
C VAL A 280 13.60 -27.12 4.14
N ALA A 281 14.53 -27.60 4.97
CA ALA A 281 15.50 -26.77 5.66
C ALA A 281 16.94 -27.07 5.23
N HIS A 282 17.71 -26.01 5.01
CA HIS A 282 19.16 -26.06 4.86
C HIS A 282 19.84 -25.29 6.00
N VAL A 283 20.95 -25.79 6.53
CA VAL A 283 21.71 -25.09 7.57
C VAL A 283 22.99 -24.51 7.00
N ASP A 284 23.03 -23.17 6.90
CA ASP A 284 24.18 -22.42 6.46
C ASP A 284 25.18 -22.21 7.61
N ARG A 285 26.47 -22.48 7.33
CA ARG A 285 27.57 -22.37 8.29
C ARG A 285 28.47 -21.19 7.91
N PRO A 286 28.56 -20.13 8.73
CA PRO A 286 29.40 -18.96 8.47
C PRO A 286 30.89 -19.28 8.28
N SER A 287 31.36 -20.39 8.87
CA SER A 287 32.76 -20.82 8.92
C SER A 287 33.08 -22.01 8.00
N GLY A 288 32.10 -22.52 7.24
CA GLY A 288 32.26 -23.64 6.31
C GLY A 288 32.88 -23.20 4.98
N ALA A 289 33.94 -23.89 4.54
CA ALA A 289 34.61 -23.64 3.27
C ALA A 289 33.61 -23.51 2.10
N ARG A 290 33.76 -22.42 1.33
CA ARG A 290 33.02 -22.11 0.08
C ARG A 290 32.52 -23.37 -0.61
N HIS A 291 31.20 -23.55 -0.61
CA HIS A 291 30.52 -24.56 -1.40
C HIS A 291 30.96 -24.41 -2.86
N GLY A 292 31.44 -25.49 -3.48
CA GLY A 292 31.82 -25.47 -4.89
C GLY A 292 30.62 -25.06 -5.75
N VAL A 293 30.87 -24.42 -6.89
CA VAL A 293 29.86 -23.81 -7.78
C VAL A 293 28.69 -24.76 -8.12
N GLY A 294 28.92 -26.08 -8.18
CA GLY A 294 27.87 -27.09 -8.41
C GLY A 294 27.01 -27.48 -7.20
N SER A 295 27.42 -27.18 -5.97
CA SER A 295 26.69 -27.52 -4.73
C SER A 295 25.60 -26.48 -4.40
N ALA A 296 25.84 -25.21 -4.72
CA ALA A 296 24.85 -24.14 -4.57
C ALA A 296 23.68 -24.27 -5.56
N GLY A 297 23.96 -24.68 -6.81
CA GLY A 297 22.92 -24.94 -7.82
C GLY A 297 21.96 -26.06 -7.41
N LYS A 298 22.50 -27.23 -7.02
CA LYS A 298 21.69 -28.38 -6.57
C LYS A 298 20.83 -28.05 -5.34
N LEU A 299 21.35 -27.24 -4.42
CA LEU A 299 20.58 -26.76 -3.28
C LEU A 299 19.42 -25.85 -3.71
N SER A 300 19.70 -24.86 -4.57
CA SER A 300 18.67 -23.99 -5.14
C SER A 300 17.59 -24.79 -5.87
N ASP A 301 17.97 -25.77 -6.69
CA ASP A 301 17.03 -26.62 -7.42
C ASP A 301 16.15 -27.44 -6.48
N ALA A 302 16.71 -27.96 -5.39
CA ALA A 302 15.95 -28.69 -4.37
C ALA A 302 14.97 -27.79 -3.60
N LEU A 303 15.36 -26.56 -3.26
CA LEU A 303 14.46 -25.60 -2.61
C LEU A 303 13.32 -25.18 -3.56
N LYS A 304 13.64 -24.88 -4.84
CA LYS A 304 12.61 -24.61 -5.87
C LYS A 304 11.66 -25.79 -6.05
N LEU A 305 12.20 -27.01 -6.11
CA LEU A 305 11.39 -28.23 -6.20
C LEU A 305 10.46 -28.39 -4.99
N ALA A 306 10.91 -28.00 -3.80
CA ALA A 306 10.08 -28.03 -2.60
C ALA A 306 8.90 -27.07 -2.69
N GLU A 307 9.14 -25.83 -3.13
CA GLU A 307 8.10 -24.82 -3.35
C GLU A 307 7.09 -25.26 -4.42
N GLN A 308 7.57 -25.83 -5.53
CA GLN A 308 6.72 -26.38 -6.60
C GLN A 308 5.82 -27.53 -6.11
N LEU A 309 6.28 -28.31 -5.13
CA LEU A 309 5.53 -29.41 -4.54
C LEU A 309 4.68 -28.97 -3.32
N GLY A 310 4.55 -27.66 -3.07
CA GLY A 310 3.73 -27.11 -2.00
C GLY A 310 4.38 -27.14 -0.61
N GLY A 311 5.68 -27.37 -0.52
CA GLY A 311 6.48 -27.32 0.71
C GLY A 311 7.03 -25.92 1.00
N ARG A 312 7.19 -25.59 2.28
CA ARG A 312 7.89 -24.35 2.69
C ARG A 312 9.41 -24.56 2.66
N THR A 313 10.18 -23.54 2.32
CA THR A 313 11.64 -23.58 2.33
C THR A 313 12.18 -22.67 3.43
N VAL A 314 13.26 -23.08 4.11
CA VAL A 314 13.93 -22.25 5.12
C VAL A 314 15.43 -22.47 5.11
N VAL A 315 16.20 -21.39 5.26
CA VAL A 315 17.64 -21.45 5.47
C VAL A 315 17.93 -21.04 6.91
N LEU A 316 18.38 -22.01 7.71
CA LEU A 316 18.79 -21.82 9.10
C LEU A 316 20.24 -21.37 9.12
N SER A 317 20.59 -20.45 10.03
CA SER A 317 21.98 -20.00 10.22
C SER A 317 22.45 -20.36 11.61
N GLY A 318 23.56 -21.07 11.73
CA GLY A 318 24.12 -21.44 13.03
C GLY A 318 25.44 -22.19 12.93
N ASP A 319 26.36 -21.90 13.85
CA ASP A 319 27.63 -22.62 13.95
C ASP A 319 27.43 -24.07 14.43
N ASP A 320 26.40 -24.31 15.27
CA ASP A 320 25.95 -25.64 15.69
C ASP A 320 24.70 -26.05 14.90
N VAL A 321 24.89 -27.00 13.99
CA VAL A 321 23.83 -27.48 13.09
C VAL A 321 22.74 -28.23 13.83
N VAL A 322 23.09 -29.03 14.84
CA VAL A 322 22.12 -29.85 15.55
C VAL A 322 21.24 -28.94 16.40
N ARG A 323 21.86 -28.00 17.11
CA ARG A 323 21.10 -27.00 17.88
C ARG A 323 20.18 -26.16 17.00
N ALA A 324 20.67 -25.67 15.86
CA ALA A 324 19.84 -24.88 14.94
C ALA A 324 18.63 -25.66 14.41
N ILE A 325 18.82 -26.94 14.07
CA ILE A 325 17.74 -27.83 13.64
C ILE A 325 16.75 -28.09 14.77
N MET A 326 17.24 -28.39 15.98
CA MET A 326 16.39 -28.71 17.12
C MET A 326 15.61 -27.49 17.63
N ASP A 327 16.23 -26.30 17.66
CA ASP A 327 15.57 -25.05 18.00
C ASP A 327 14.45 -24.74 16.98
N HIS A 328 14.73 -24.92 15.68
CA HIS A 328 13.71 -24.76 14.65
C HIS A 328 12.59 -25.79 14.77
N ALA A 329 12.94 -27.06 15.00
CA ALA A 329 11.99 -28.16 15.18
C ALA A 329 11.07 -27.93 16.38
N HIS A 330 11.63 -27.44 17.50
CA HIS A 330 10.87 -27.15 18.72
C HIS A 330 9.93 -25.95 18.52
N ASN A 331 10.44 -24.85 17.95
CA ASN A 331 9.67 -23.63 17.72
C ASN A 331 8.54 -23.81 16.69
N ASN A 332 8.68 -24.77 15.77
CA ASN A 332 7.70 -25.04 14.72
C ASN A 332 6.92 -26.36 14.94
N HIS A 333 7.04 -26.96 16.12
CA HIS A 333 6.36 -28.19 16.53
C HIS A 333 6.51 -29.34 15.51
N VAL A 334 7.71 -29.52 14.97
CA VAL A 334 8.02 -30.58 14.01
C VAL A 334 7.88 -31.94 14.67
N THR A 335 7.11 -32.85 14.07
CA THR A 335 6.91 -34.23 14.55
C THR A 335 7.81 -35.22 13.83
N GLN A 336 8.20 -34.93 12.59
CA GLN A 336 9.03 -35.79 11.74
C GLN A 336 10.23 -35.04 11.17
N ILE A 337 11.45 -35.56 11.31
CA ILE A 337 12.66 -35.04 10.66
C ILE A 337 13.14 -36.06 9.64
N VAL A 338 13.22 -35.66 8.37
CA VAL A 338 13.73 -36.47 7.26
C VAL A 338 15.12 -35.99 6.89
N LEU A 339 16.10 -36.89 6.83
CA LEU A 339 17.46 -36.57 6.38
C LEU A 339 18.08 -37.72 5.58
N ALA A 340 19.08 -37.43 4.77
CA ALA A 340 19.87 -38.47 4.11
C ALA A 340 20.87 -39.09 5.09
N LYS A 341 21.23 -40.36 4.86
CA LYS A 341 22.39 -40.97 5.48
C LYS A 341 23.66 -40.25 5.00
N GLY A 342 24.33 -39.54 5.90
CA GLY A 342 25.60 -38.87 5.59
C GLY A 342 26.69 -39.85 5.17
N ARG A 343 27.50 -39.49 4.16
CA ARG A 343 28.71 -40.22 3.76
C ARG A 343 29.89 -39.78 4.63
N ASP A 344 29.87 -40.18 5.90
CA ASP A 344 30.97 -39.93 6.83
C ASP A 344 32.15 -40.89 6.57
N SER A 345 33.39 -40.48 6.87
CA SER A 345 34.52 -41.41 6.79
C SER A 345 34.37 -42.51 7.86
N ARG A 346 34.85 -43.74 7.58
CA ARG A 346 34.80 -44.87 8.53
C ARG A 346 35.38 -44.53 9.91
N LEU A 347 36.33 -43.58 9.98
CA LEU A 347 36.88 -43.03 11.21
C LEU A 347 35.87 -42.14 11.97
N SER A 348 35.12 -41.29 11.25
CA SER A 348 34.09 -40.41 11.84
C SER A 348 32.88 -41.18 12.36
N GLU A 349 32.52 -42.30 11.71
CA GLU A 349 31.50 -43.24 12.21
C GLU A 349 31.95 -43.93 13.50
N TRP A 350 33.22 -44.36 13.59
CA TRP A 350 33.78 -44.98 14.79
C TRP A 350 33.87 -44.00 15.98
N LEU A 351 34.05 -42.70 15.71
CA LEU A 351 34.06 -41.62 16.70
C LEU A 351 32.66 -41.06 17.04
N GLY A 352 31.57 -41.59 16.48
CA GLY A 352 30.18 -41.22 16.81
C GLY A 352 29.70 -39.86 16.31
N ARG A 353 30.35 -39.27 15.29
CA ARG A 353 30.15 -37.87 14.85
C ARG A 353 29.18 -37.69 13.67
N SER A 354 28.20 -38.57 13.47
CA SER A 354 27.22 -38.41 12.39
C SER A 354 26.04 -37.53 12.80
N LEU A 355 25.57 -36.68 11.88
CA LEU A 355 24.43 -35.77 12.11
C LEU A 355 23.17 -36.53 12.54
N ALA A 356 22.92 -37.69 11.93
CA ALA A 356 21.81 -38.57 12.28
C ALA A 356 21.92 -39.09 13.72
N ALA A 357 23.11 -39.54 14.15
CA ALA A 357 23.32 -40.05 15.50
C ALA A 357 23.22 -38.95 16.57
N GLU A 358 23.66 -37.73 16.25
CA GLU A 358 23.56 -36.60 17.16
C GLU A 358 22.11 -36.08 17.28
N LEU A 359 21.36 -36.02 16.17
CA LEU A 359 19.92 -35.72 16.20
C LEU A 359 19.14 -36.77 16.97
N LEU A 360 19.42 -38.06 16.78
CA LEU A 360 18.79 -39.15 17.54
C LEU A 360 19.09 -39.08 19.04
N ARG A 361 20.26 -38.58 19.45
CA ARG A 361 20.61 -38.39 20.87
C ARG A 361 19.84 -37.23 21.52
N GLN A 362 19.49 -36.20 20.76
CA GLN A 362 18.86 -34.98 21.27
C GLN A 362 17.34 -34.91 21.02
N ALA A 363 16.82 -35.67 20.05
CA ALA A 363 15.41 -35.70 19.72
C ALA A 363 14.58 -36.36 20.84
N ARG A 364 13.69 -35.60 21.48
CA ARG A 364 12.64 -36.11 22.37
C ARG A 364 11.28 -35.75 21.79
N GLY A 365 10.48 -36.77 21.43
CA GLY A 365 9.14 -36.57 20.87
C GLY A 365 9.10 -36.22 19.37
N VAL A 366 10.20 -36.42 18.64
CA VAL A 366 10.32 -36.19 17.19
C VAL A 366 10.87 -37.46 16.55
N ALA A 367 10.20 -38.00 15.53
CA ALA A 367 10.66 -39.17 14.80
C ALA A 367 11.65 -38.75 13.70
N VAL A 368 12.74 -39.52 13.56
CA VAL A 368 13.84 -39.21 12.64
C VAL A 368 13.90 -40.28 11.54
N HIS A 369 13.62 -39.88 10.31
CA HIS A 369 13.63 -40.72 9.12
C HIS A 369 14.92 -40.53 8.33
N VAL A 370 15.69 -41.61 8.20
CA VAL A 370 16.96 -41.62 7.44
C VAL A 370 16.72 -42.27 6.07
N VAL A 371 16.88 -41.51 5.00
CA VAL A 371 16.77 -41.99 3.62
C VAL A 371 18.13 -42.49 3.13
N THR A 372 18.16 -43.71 2.57
CA THR A 372 19.38 -44.44 2.21
C THR A 372 19.56 -44.71 0.71
N ASP A 373 18.79 -44.06 -0.17
CA ASP A 373 18.82 -44.33 -1.62
C ASP A 373 20.24 -44.26 -2.21
N GLU A 374 20.59 -45.26 -3.02
CA GLU A 374 21.87 -45.35 -3.71
C GLU A 374 21.88 -44.43 -4.94
N VAL A 375 22.37 -43.20 -4.77
CA VAL A 375 22.77 -42.37 -5.91
C VAL A 375 24.22 -42.72 -6.28
N GLU A 376 24.42 -43.11 -7.55
CA GLU A 376 25.74 -43.39 -8.14
C GLU A 376 26.71 -42.24 -7.83
N PRO A 377 27.95 -42.54 -7.38
CA PRO A 377 28.90 -41.52 -6.99
C PRO A 377 29.39 -40.73 -8.20
N GLU A 378 29.02 -39.46 -8.31
CA GLU A 378 29.71 -38.52 -9.20
C GLU A 378 31.17 -38.32 -8.73
N PRO A 379 32.15 -38.32 -9.65
CA PRO A 379 33.54 -38.02 -9.32
C PRO A 379 33.65 -36.60 -8.79
N LYS A 380 34.19 -36.44 -7.57
CA LYS A 380 34.49 -35.12 -7.00
C LYS A 380 35.42 -34.37 -7.94
N ALA A 381 34.99 -33.20 -8.43
CA ALA A 381 35.91 -32.24 -9.02
C ALA A 381 37.05 -31.98 -8.02
N PRO A 382 38.32 -32.00 -8.45
CA PRO A 382 39.45 -31.75 -7.56
C PRO A 382 39.22 -30.41 -6.87
N LYS A 383 39.29 -30.40 -5.54
CA LYS A 383 39.33 -29.15 -4.78
C LYS A 383 40.63 -28.46 -5.19
N ASP A 384 40.53 -27.48 -6.08
CA ASP A 384 41.57 -26.48 -6.29
C ASP A 384 41.69 -25.71 -4.98
N VAL A 385 42.43 -26.29 -4.03
CA VAL A 385 43.04 -25.55 -2.94
C VAL A 385 44.15 -24.74 -3.59
N ARG A 386 43.80 -23.69 -4.32
CA ARG A 386 44.74 -22.62 -4.62
C ARG A 386 45.13 -22.04 -3.28
N LEU A 387 46.24 -22.53 -2.74
CA LEU A 387 47.00 -21.90 -1.67
C LEU A 387 47.35 -20.50 -2.18
N ASN A 388 46.49 -19.52 -1.91
CA ASN A 388 46.79 -18.12 -2.14
C ASN A 388 47.97 -17.75 -1.24
N LEU A 389 49.18 -17.93 -1.78
CA LEU A 389 50.47 -17.60 -1.17
C LEU A 389 50.75 -16.08 -1.20
N THR A 390 49.87 -15.29 -1.82
CA THR A 390 50.12 -13.88 -2.14
C THR A 390 49.94 -12.90 -0.97
N GLY A 391 49.57 -13.38 0.23
CA GLY A 391 49.51 -12.57 1.46
C GLY A 391 50.60 -12.86 2.51
N GLY A 392 51.54 -13.78 2.24
CA GLY A 392 52.22 -14.53 3.30
C GLY A 392 53.41 -13.87 4.00
N TRP A 393 54.34 -13.23 3.29
CA TRP A 393 55.70 -13.01 3.84
C TRP A 393 55.82 -11.91 4.91
N ARG A 394 54.99 -10.85 4.82
CA ARG A 394 55.06 -9.71 5.76
C ARG A 394 54.79 -10.14 7.21
N GLY A 395 53.83 -11.04 7.42
CA GLY A 395 53.53 -11.57 8.74
C GLY A 395 54.70 -12.37 9.32
N TYR A 396 55.37 -13.18 8.51
CA TYR A 396 56.57 -13.93 8.93
C TYR A 396 57.75 -12.99 9.22
N ALA A 397 57.96 -11.96 8.40
CA ALA A 397 59.02 -10.97 8.60
C ALA A 397 58.84 -10.20 9.92
N VAL A 398 57.61 -9.76 10.23
CA VAL A 398 57.31 -9.11 11.52
C VAL A 398 57.49 -10.08 12.69
N GLY A 399 57.04 -11.34 12.54
CA GLY A 399 57.26 -12.36 13.56
C GLY A 399 58.74 -12.56 13.89
N VAL A 400 59.60 -12.66 12.87
CA VAL A 400 61.06 -12.76 13.04
C VAL A 400 61.63 -11.50 13.69
N ALA A 401 61.21 -10.31 13.25
CA ALA A 401 61.65 -9.04 13.85
C ALA A 401 61.30 -8.94 15.34
N CYS A 402 60.09 -9.38 15.74
CA CYS A 402 59.69 -9.44 17.15
C CYS A 402 60.58 -10.39 17.96
N VAL A 403 60.97 -11.54 17.40
CA VAL A 403 61.87 -12.49 18.06
C VAL A 403 63.29 -11.92 18.19
N ILE A 404 63.78 -11.21 17.18
CA ILE A 404 65.09 -10.53 17.24
C ILE A 404 65.08 -9.46 18.34
N ALA A 405 64.03 -8.63 18.40
CA ALA A 405 63.89 -7.61 19.44
C ALA A 405 63.81 -8.24 20.84
N ALA A 406 63.03 -9.32 21.00
CA ALA A 406 62.97 -10.08 22.24
C ALA A 406 64.33 -10.65 22.66
N THR A 407 65.11 -11.14 21.68
CA THR A 407 66.46 -11.66 21.92
C THR A 407 67.42 -10.57 22.39
N GLY A 408 67.40 -9.38 21.77
CA GLY A 408 68.20 -8.25 22.20
C GLY A 408 67.87 -7.80 23.62
N LEU A 409 66.58 -7.75 23.96
CA LEU A 409 66.12 -7.43 25.31
C LEU A 409 66.50 -8.50 26.33
N ALA A 410 66.36 -9.79 25.97
CA ALA A 410 66.75 -10.90 26.82
C ALA A 410 68.26 -10.91 27.12
N LEU A 411 69.11 -10.63 26.13
CA LEU A 411 70.56 -10.51 26.32
C LEU A 411 70.94 -9.34 27.23
N LEU A 412 70.20 -8.22 27.18
CA LEU A 412 70.42 -7.08 28.07
C LEU A 412 70.03 -7.42 29.52
N LEU A 413 68.91 -8.11 29.70
CA LEU A 413 68.40 -8.52 31.01
C LEU A 413 69.24 -9.63 31.64
N ASP A 414 69.70 -10.61 30.86
CA ASP A 414 70.59 -11.69 31.32
C ASP A 414 71.92 -11.15 31.87
N ARG A 415 72.41 -10.03 31.34
CA ARG A 415 73.63 -9.36 31.85
C ARG A 415 73.41 -8.54 33.12
N THR A 416 72.18 -8.12 33.38
CA THR A 416 71.86 -7.18 34.47
C THR A 416 71.20 -7.85 35.67
N PHE A 417 70.57 -9.01 35.49
CA PHE A 417 69.83 -9.72 36.53
C PHE A 417 70.16 -11.23 36.51
N GLU A 418 70.52 -11.80 37.67
CA GLU A 418 70.95 -13.20 37.77
C GLU A 418 69.80 -14.24 37.79
N ARG A 419 68.53 -13.83 37.93
CA ARG A 419 67.36 -14.73 38.05
C ARG A 419 66.10 -14.19 37.39
N VAL A 420 66.12 -14.03 36.06
CA VAL A 420 64.91 -13.67 35.29
C VAL A 420 64.54 -14.84 34.38
N ASP A 421 63.26 -15.23 34.38
CA ASP A 421 62.73 -16.14 33.37
C ASP A 421 62.57 -15.41 32.04
N LEU A 422 63.57 -15.57 31.18
CA LEU A 422 63.63 -14.90 29.88
C LEU A 422 62.59 -15.47 28.88
N GLY A 423 61.99 -16.63 29.18
CA GLY A 423 60.96 -17.26 28.33
C GLY A 423 59.72 -16.38 28.14
N VAL A 424 59.35 -15.59 29.16
CA VAL A 424 58.18 -14.69 29.11
C VAL A 424 58.33 -13.59 28.05
N ILE A 425 59.55 -13.12 27.81
CA ILE A 425 59.85 -12.09 26.81
C ILE A 425 59.58 -12.62 25.40
N TYR A 426 60.06 -13.83 25.13
CA TYR A 426 59.81 -14.53 23.87
C TYR A 426 58.33 -14.88 23.69
N LEU A 427 57.64 -15.28 24.77
CA LEU A 427 56.20 -15.54 24.74
C LEU A 427 55.41 -14.28 24.33
N THR A 428 55.82 -13.12 24.83
CA THR A 428 55.22 -11.82 24.49
C THR A 428 55.40 -11.49 22.99
N ALA A 429 56.58 -11.78 22.43
CA ALA A 429 56.84 -11.60 20.99
C ALA A 429 55.97 -12.52 20.12
N VAL A 430 55.79 -13.78 20.53
CA VAL A 430 54.92 -14.75 19.84
C VAL A 430 53.45 -14.31 19.92
N LEU A 431 53.01 -13.81 21.07
CA LEU A 431 51.66 -13.28 21.28
C LEU A 431 51.41 -12.06 20.38
N ALA A 432 52.36 -11.13 20.30
CA ALA A 432 52.27 -9.97 19.41
C ALA A 432 52.18 -10.39 17.92
N ALA A 433 53.02 -11.34 17.48
CA ALA A 433 52.97 -11.86 16.12
C ALA A 433 51.61 -12.50 15.79
N GLY A 434 51.05 -13.26 16.73
CA GLY A 434 49.73 -13.89 16.58
C GLY A 434 48.57 -12.92 16.58
N ALA A 435 48.60 -11.89 17.43
CA ALA A 435 47.58 -10.84 17.45
C ALA A 435 47.53 -10.04 16.15
N LEU A 436 48.69 -9.75 15.55
CA LEU A 436 48.79 -8.90 14.35
C LEU A 436 48.52 -9.65 13.04
N TYR A 437 49.04 -10.87 12.91
CA TYR A 437 49.07 -11.61 11.63
C TYR A 437 48.47 -13.02 11.67
N GLY A 438 47.92 -13.44 12.81
CA GLY A 438 47.18 -14.70 12.95
C GLY A 438 48.05 -15.93 13.17
N LEU A 439 47.44 -17.12 13.06
CA LEU A 439 48.03 -18.37 13.54
C LEU A 439 49.33 -18.78 12.84
N ARG A 440 49.40 -18.70 11.51
CA ARG A 440 50.56 -19.21 10.76
C ARG A 440 51.86 -18.44 11.06
N PRO A 441 51.88 -17.10 11.05
CA PRO A 441 53.04 -16.34 11.51
C PRO A 441 53.34 -16.51 13.00
N ALA A 442 52.33 -16.70 13.86
CA ALA A 442 52.54 -16.98 15.28
C ALA A 442 53.28 -18.30 15.51
N LEU A 443 52.89 -19.37 14.80
CA LEU A 443 53.54 -20.67 14.88
C LEU A 443 54.98 -20.61 14.36
N ALA A 444 55.22 -19.89 13.26
CA ALA A 444 56.58 -19.69 12.76
C ALA A 444 57.43 -18.88 13.75
N ALA A 445 56.89 -17.79 14.31
CA ALA A 445 57.55 -17.00 15.34
C ALA A 445 57.82 -17.81 16.61
N ALA A 446 56.89 -18.68 17.03
CA ALA A 446 57.06 -19.57 18.18
C ALA A 446 58.18 -20.59 17.98
N THR A 447 58.27 -21.18 16.78
CA THR A 447 59.35 -22.10 16.43
C THR A 447 60.70 -21.40 16.41
N VAL A 448 60.80 -20.23 15.77
CA VAL A 448 62.04 -19.45 15.74
C VAL A 448 62.41 -18.98 17.15
N ALA A 449 61.44 -18.47 17.93
CA ALA A 449 61.62 -18.06 19.31
C ALA A 449 62.17 -19.20 20.18
N PHE A 450 61.58 -20.39 20.08
CA PHE A 450 62.05 -21.56 20.81
C PHE A 450 63.47 -21.97 20.40
N LEU A 451 63.76 -22.04 19.10
CA LEU A 451 65.11 -22.39 18.62
C LEU A 451 66.15 -21.37 19.09
N THR A 452 65.85 -20.07 19.02
CA THR A 452 66.74 -19.01 19.51
C THR A 452 66.91 -19.06 21.03
N TYR A 453 65.82 -19.30 21.76
CA TYR A 453 65.84 -19.42 23.22
C TYR A 453 66.65 -20.64 23.68
N ASN A 454 66.44 -21.79 23.04
CA ASN A 454 67.17 -23.02 23.33
C ASN A 454 68.65 -22.90 23.03
N PHE A 455 69.02 -22.30 21.90
CA PHE A 455 70.42 -22.14 21.53
C PHE A 455 71.19 -21.18 22.45
N LEU A 456 70.57 -20.08 22.91
CA LEU A 456 71.31 -19.03 23.65
C LEU A 456 71.24 -19.16 25.17
N PHE A 457 70.12 -19.65 25.73
CA PHE A 457 69.84 -19.53 27.16
C PHE A 457 69.71 -20.87 27.90
N LEU A 458 69.30 -21.95 27.22
CA LEU A 458 69.19 -23.28 27.83
C LEU A 458 70.55 -23.99 27.91
N GLN A 459 70.79 -24.80 28.94
CA GLN A 459 72.04 -25.55 29.08
C GLN A 459 71.91 -26.94 28.41
N PRO A 460 72.91 -27.39 27.62
CA PRO A 460 74.17 -26.71 27.29
C PRO A 460 73.98 -25.55 26.30
N LYS A 461 74.53 -24.36 26.64
CA LYS A 461 74.46 -23.15 25.78
C LYS A 461 75.16 -23.41 24.45
N PHE A 462 74.67 -22.77 23.39
CA PHE A 462 75.13 -22.89 22.00
C PHE A 462 74.97 -24.29 21.40
N SER A 463 73.99 -25.05 21.90
CA SER A 463 73.60 -26.37 21.39
C SER A 463 72.10 -26.46 21.23
N PHE A 464 71.64 -27.24 20.25
CA PHE A 464 70.21 -27.59 20.08
C PHE A 464 69.82 -28.87 20.83
N ALA A 465 70.71 -29.40 21.66
CA ALA A 465 70.42 -30.57 22.47
C ALA A 465 69.41 -30.22 23.57
N ILE A 466 68.27 -30.91 23.58
CA ILE A 466 67.25 -30.80 24.63
C ILE A 466 67.73 -31.64 25.82
N GLY A 467 68.34 -30.98 26.80
CA GLY A 467 68.98 -31.64 27.95
C GLY A 467 68.02 -32.00 29.08
N SER A 468 66.88 -31.29 29.19
CA SER A 468 65.93 -31.48 30.30
C SER A 468 64.48 -31.67 29.82
N PRO A 469 63.64 -32.44 30.55
CA PRO A 469 62.21 -32.55 30.26
C PRO A 469 61.46 -31.19 30.31
N THR A 470 61.97 -30.23 31.08
CA THR A 470 61.43 -28.86 31.19
C THR A 470 61.58 -28.04 29.90
N ASP A 471 62.58 -28.35 29.07
CA ASP A 471 62.79 -27.66 27.79
C ASP A 471 61.70 -28.07 26.76
N VAL A 472 61.27 -29.34 26.79
CA VAL A 472 60.15 -29.85 25.99
C VAL A 472 58.84 -29.19 26.43
N LEU A 473 58.65 -29.02 27.75
CA LEU A 473 57.48 -28.32 28.28
C LEU A 473 57.43 -26.87 27.77
N THR A 474 58.58 -26.20 27.69
CA THR A 474 58.69 -24.84 27.12
C THR A 474 58.23 -24.81 25.67
N LEU A 475 58.70 -25.73 24.81
CA LEU A 475 58.23 -25.83 23.42
C LEU A 475 56.69 -26.00 23.33
N ILE A 476 56.13 -26.88 24.16
CA ILE A 476 54.68 -27.14 24.19
C ILE A 476 53.91 -25.88 24.61
N VAL A 477 54.39 -25.14 25.61
CA VAL A 477 53.78 -23.89 26.07
C VAL A 477 53.82 -22.82 24.97
N PHE A 478 54.96 -22.66 24.28
CA PHE A 478 55.10 -21.72 23.17
C PHE A 478 54.14 -22.03 22.02
N TRP A 479 54.03 -23.29 21.63
CA TRP A 479 53.08 -23.72 20.61
C TRP A 479 51.62 -23.60 21.08
N GLY A 480 51.33 -23.92 22.35
CA GLY A 480 50.02 -23.75 22.95
C GLY A 480 49.54 -22.30 22.97
N VAL A 481 50.42 -21.36 23.34
CA VAL A 481 50.13 -19.92 23.33
C VAL A 481 49.99 -19.38 21.90
N ALA A 482 50.82 -19.85 20.95
CA ALA A 482 50.67 -19.51 19.54
C ALA A 482 49.34 -20.01 18.95
N LEU A 483 48.93 -21.25 19.28
CA LEU A 483 47.66 -21.84 18.85
C LEU A 483 46.46 -21.07 19.40
N THR A 484 46.44 -20.83 20.71
CA THR A 484 45.33 -20.13 21.37
C THR A 484 45.22 -18.67 20.91
N THR A 485 46.32 -17.92 20.91
CA THR A 485 46.34 -16.51 20.47
C THR A 485 46.03 -16.40 18.98
N GLY A 486 46.63 -17.24 18.14
CA GLY A 486 46.41 -17.24 16.70
C GLY A 486 44.97 -17.59 16.32
N ALA A 487 44.34 -18.54 17.01
CA ALA A 487 42.95 -18.93 16.79
C ALA A 487 41.95 -17.89 17.35
N LEU A 488 42.27 -17.21 18.46
CA LEU A 488 41.43 -16.15 19.02
C LEU A 488 41.51 -14.89 18.15
N ALA A 489 42.71 -14.44 17.79
CA ALA A 489 42.93 -13.26 16.95
C ALA A 489 42.34 -13.44 15.54
N GLY A 490 42.46 -14.65 14.98
CA GLY A 490 41.80 -15.01 13.72
C GLY A 490 40.28 -14.84 13.80
N ARG A 491 39.64 -15.41 14.85
CA ARG A 491 38.19 -15.29 15.08
C ARG A 491 37.74 -13.84 15.28
N VAL A 492 38.44 -13.06 16.10
CA VAL A 492 38.11 -11.64 16.33
C VAL A 492 38.19 -10.85 15.02
N ARG A 493 39.20 -11.11 14.18
CA ARG A 493 39.36 -10.42 12.90
C ARG A 493 38.30 -10.81 11.88
N GLU A 494 37.91 -12.08 11.83
CA GLU A 494 36.80 -12.55 11.00
C GLU A 494 35.46 -11.96 11.46
N GLN A 495 35.21 -11.92 12.78
CA GLN A 495 34.05 -11.25 13.36
C GLN A 495 34.03 -9.75 13.02
N ALA A 496 35.15 -9.04 13.17
CA ALA A 496 35.25 -7.62 12.84
C ALA A 496 34.98 -7.37 11.34
N ARG A 497 35.53 -8.20 10.44
CA ARG A 497 35.27 -8.11 8.99
C ARG A 497 33.82 -8.43 8.62
N ALA A 498 33.21 -9.40 9.29
CA ALA A 498 31.80 -9.73 9.08
C ALA A 498 30.88 -8.60 9.59
N ALA A 499 31.18 -8.04 10.76
CA ALA A 499 30.46 -6.89 11.31
C ALA A 499 30.57 -5.66 10.41
N GLN A 500 31.77 -5.37 9.88
CA GLN A 500 31.98 -4.26 8.94
C GLN A 500 31.16 -4.44 7.65
N ARG A 501 31.15 -5.65 7.06
CA ARG A 501 30.34 -5.94 5.88
C ARG A 501 28.84 -5.76 6.12
N ARG A 502 28.34 -6.24 7.27
CA ARG A 502 26.95 -6.04 7.68
C ARG A 502 26.61 -4.55 7.86
N ALA A 503 27.48 -3.79 8.50
CA ALA A 503 27.28 -2.35 8.69
C ALA A 503 27.20 -1.61 7.35
N SER A 504 28.11 -1.91 6.41
CA SER A 504 28.09 -1.33 5.06
C SER A 504 26.81 -1.67 4.29
N ALA A 505 26.34 -2.92 4.36
CA ALA A 505 25.09 -3.34 3.72
C ALA A 505 23.86 -2.61 4.29
N VAL A 506 23.78 -2.47 5.62
CA VAL A 506 22.70 -1.74 6.30
C VAL A 506 22.72 -0.25 5.92
N SER A 507 23.90 0.39 5.91
CA SER A 507 24.01 1.79 5.49
C SER A 507 23.61 2.00 4.02
N ALA A 508 23.96 1.08 3.12
CA ALA A 508 23.54 1.14 1.72
C ALA A 508 22.02 1.03 1.56
N LEU A 509 21.38 0.09 2.27
CA LEU A 509 19.92 -0.05 2.27
C LEU A 509 19.20 1.19 2.82
N LEU A 510 19.69 1.75 3.93
CA LEU A 510 19.11 2.96 4.52
C LEU A 510 19.24 4.17 3.58
N ALA A 511 20.40 4.36 2.96
CA ALA A 511 20.61 5.44 1.98
C ALA A 511 19.69 5.28 0.75
N ALA A 512 19.52 4.05 0.25
CA ALA A 512 18.59 3.78 -0.85
C ALA A 512 17.14 4.06 -0.46
N SER A 513 16.69 3.58 0.71
CA SER A 513 15.34 3.83 1.23
C SER A 513 15.05 5.33 1.39
N GLN A 514 16.02 6.11 1.90
CA GLN A 514 15.88 7.56 2.04
C GLN A 514 15.78 8.26 0.68
N ARG A 515 16.62 7.90 -0.31
CA ARG A 515 16.54 8.47 -1.66
C ARG A 515 15.23 8.13 -2.38
N LEU A 516 14.70 6.95 -2.11
CA LEU A 516 13.41 6.50 -2.65
C LEU A 516 12.21 7.12 -1.91
N THR A 517 12.40 7.79 -0.78
CA THR A 517 11.33 8.44 0.00
C THR A 517 11.13 9.89 -0.45
N GLY A 518 9.93 10.21 -0.95
CA GLY A 518 9.58 11.57 -1.41
C GLY A 518 9.56 11.78 -2.92
N ILE A 519 9.88 10.76 -3.70
CA ILE A 519 9.75 10.79 -5.17
C ILE A 519 8.28 10.62 -5.55
N GLY A 520 7.78 11.57 -6.36
CA GLY A 520 6.44 11.51 -6.96
C GLY A 520 6.40 11.01 -8.41
N ASP A 521 7.56 10.88 -9.06
CA ASP A 521 7.67 10.41 -10.44
C ASP A 521 8.20 8.96 -10.53
N ARG A 522 7.48 8.11 -11.28
CA ARG A 522 7.86 6.70 -11.45
C ARG A 522 9.15 6.51 -12.25
N GLY A 523 9.44 7.41 -13.19
CA GLY A 523 10.67 7.37 -14.00
C GLY A 523 11.91 7.65 -13.16
N GLU A 524 11.83 8.65 -12.29
CA GLU A 524 12.90 8.99 -11.34
C GLU A 524 13.12 7.89 -10.30
N ALA A 525 12.05 7.28 -9.79
CA ALA A 525 12.14 6.12 -8.89
C ALA A 525 12.86 4.94 -9.57
N ALA A 526 12.52 4.64 -10.83
CA ALA A 526 13.20 3.60 -11.62
C ALA A 526 14.69 3.91 -11.87
N ARG A 527 15.05 5.18 -12.11
CA ARG A 527 16.45 5.61 -12.27
C ARG A 527 17.28 5.36 -11.01
N ILE A 528 16.78 5.81 -9.88
CA ILE A 528 17.48 5.63 -8.60
C ILE A 528 17.61 4.15 -8.26
N LEU A 529 16.55 3.36 -8.53
CA LEU A 529 16.60 1.92 -8.33
C LEU A 529 17.66 1.23 -9.20
N ALA A 530 17.74 1.58 -10.49
CA ALA A 530 18.78 1.06 -11.38
C ALA A 530 20.19 1.41 -10.88
N GLU A 531 20.43 2.67 -10.47
CA GLU A 531 21.73 3.13 -9.96
C GLU A 531 22.17 2.41 -8.68
N GLN A 532 21.25 2.26 -7.71
CA GLN A 532 21.57 1.58 -6.45
C GLN A 532 21.78 0.08 -6.67
N THR A 533 20.96 -0.55 -7.51
CA THR A 533 21.11 -1.98 -7.83
C THR A 533 22.41 -2.25 -8.56
N ALA A 534 22.80 -1.39 -9.51
CA ALA A 534 24.07 -1.49 -10.22
C ALA A 534 25.27 -1.34 -9.26
N ALA A 535 25.19 -0.37 -8.33
CA ALA A 535 26.23 -0.17 -7.33
C ALA A 535 26.36 -1.36 -6.35
N ALA A 536 25.24 -1.98 -5.97
CA ALA A 536 25.22 -3.13 -5.08
C ALA A 536 25.69 -4.43 -5.76
N ALA A 537 25.27 -4.65 -7.01
CA ALA A 537 25.66 -5.82 -7.80
C ALA A 537 27.07 -5.70 -8.38
N GLY A 538 27.64 -4.50 -8.46
CA GLY A 538 28.93 -4.25 -9.10
C GLY A 538 28.89 -4.40 -10.62
N ALA A 539 27.71 -4.30 -11.25
CA ALA A 539 27.52 -4.44 -12.70
C ALA A 539 26.29 -3.70 -13.21
N GLY A 540 26.00 -3.82 -14.51
CA GLY A 540 24.86 -3.18 -15.14
C GLY A 540 23.54 -3.62 -14.53
N ALA A 541 22.66 -2.65 -14.23
CA ALA A 541 21.29 -2.90 -13.82
C ALA A 541 20.32 -2.05 -14.64
N VAL A 542 19.14 -2.60 -14.93
CA VAL A 542 18.08 -1.98 -15.71
C VAL A 542 16.74 -2.09 -15.01
N VAL A 543 15.85 -1.13 -15.25
CA VAL A 543 14.46 -1.15 -14.78
C VAL A 543 13.54 -0.86 -15.97
N LEU A 544 12.59 -1.75 -16.18
CA LEU A 544 11.57 -1.68 -17.20
C LEU A 544 10.21 -1.49 -16.54
N LEU A 545 9.46 -0.48 -16.96
CA LEU A 545 8.11 -0.20 -16.48
C LEU A 545 7.10 -0.37 -17.62
N PRO A 546 5.86 -0.78 -17.29
CA PRO A 546 4.78 -0.84 -18.27
C PRO A 546 4.33 0.58 -18.69
N VAL A 547 4.28 0.82 -19.99
CA VAL A 547 3.72 2.03 -20.62
C VAL A 547 2.70 1.55 -21.65
N GLU A 548 1.43 1.98 -21.53
CA GLU A 548 0.35 1.52 -22.41
C GLU A 548 0.23 -0.01 -22.51
N ASN A 549 0.51 -0.71 -21.41
CA ASN A 549 0.52 -2.18 -21.30
C ASN A 549 1.68 -2.89 -22.02
N GLU A 550 2.65 -2.15 -22.56
CA GLU A 550 3.91 -2.70 -23.09
C GLU A 550 5.09 -2.42 -22.14
N LEU A 551 5.95 -3.42 -21.96
CA LEU A 551 7.13 -3.29 -21.11
C LEU A 551 8.22 -2.51 -21.84
N THR A 552 8.58 -1.33 -21.33
CA THR A 552 9.60 -0.45 -21.93
C THR A 552 10.77 -0.25 -20.98
N LEU A 553 11.99 -0.21 -21.52
CA LEU A 553 13.17 0.12 -20.73
C LEU A 553 13.07 1.59 -20.29
N THR A 554 12.90 1.81 -18.99
CA THR A 554 12.73 3.17 -18.42
C THR A 554 14.08 3.71 -17.96
N ALA A 555 14.85 2.89 -17.23
CA ALA A 555 16.12 3.30 -16.64
C ALA A 555 17.20 2.22 -16.74
N GLY A 556 18.46 2.64 -16.68
CA GLY A 556 19.62 1.75 -16.56
C GLY A 556 20.84 2.49 -15.99
N ALA A 557 21.74 1.74 -15.36
CA ALA A 557 23.01 2.24 -14.83
C ALA A 557 24.16 1.26 -15.15
N PRO A 558 25.39 1.73 -15.47
CA PRO A 558 25.86 3.13 -15.49
C PRO A 558 25.36 3.98 -16.67
N GLY A 559 24.60 3.38 -17.59
CA GLY A 559 23.81 4.05 -18.63
C GLY A 559 22.62 3.20 -19.00
N LYS A 560 21.81 3.61 -19.98
CA LYS A 560 20.65 2.83 -20.48
C LYS A 560 21.12 1.86 -21.58
N PRO A 561 21.41 0.58 -21.28
CA PRO A 561 21.94 -0.35 -22.28
C PRO A 561 20.84 -0.72 -23.28
N GLU A 562 21.23 -1.02 -24.52
CA GLU A 562 20.33 -1.71 -25.45
C GLU A 562 20.18 -3.17 -25.03
N LEU A 563 18.94 -3.59 -24.81
CA LEU A 563 18.60 -4.98 -24.52
C LEU A 563 18.36 -5.70 -25.86
N ASP A 564 19.04 -6.83 -26.07
CA ASP A 564 18.80 -7.69 -27.22
C ASP A 564 17.42 -8.36 -27.15
N ALA A 565 17.00 -8.98 -28.26
CA ALA A 565 15.69 -9.61 -28.36
C ALA A 565 15.49 -10.73 -27.32
N GLU A 566 16.56 -11.46 -26.97
CA GLU A 566 16.52 -12.52 -25.96
C GLU A 566 16.35 -11.95 -24.54
N ALA A 567 17.07 -10.87 -24.21
CA ALA A 567 16.90 -10.17 -22.94
C ALA A 567 15.50 -9.53 -22.83
N MET A 568 14.99 -8.93 -23.90
CA MET A 568 13.61 -8.41 -23.90
C MET A 568 12.57 -9.51 -23.76
N ALA A 569 12.78 -10.68 -24.36
CA ALA A 569 11.90 -11.85 -24.18
C ALA A 569 11.93 -12.35 -22.73
N ALA A 570 13.10 -12.41 -22.09
CA ALA A 570 13.24 -12.75 -20.68
C ALA A 570 12.57 -11.72 -19.77
N ALA A 571 12.73 -10.42 -20.05
CA ALA A 571 12.05 -9.36 -19.31
C ALA A 571 10.52 -9.46 -19.43
N ARG A 572 9.99 -9.72 -20.63
CA ARG A 572 8.55 -9.93 -20.86
C ARG A 572 8.02 -11.17 -20.15
N TRP A 573 8.76 -12.27 -20.18
CA TRP A 573 8.38 -13.47 -19.43
C TRP A 573 8.30 -13.17 -17.93
N ALA A 574 9.30 -12.47 -17.39
CA ALA A 574 9.31 -12.10 -15.98
C ALA A 574 8.14 -11.18 -15.62
N TRP A 575 7.77 -10.26 -16.51
CA TRP A 575 6.58 -9.42 -16.36
C TRP A 575 5.28 -10.22 -16.38
N GLU A 576 5.07 -11.08 -17.38
CA GLU A 576 3.80 -11.78 -17.58
C GLU A 576 3.57 -12.89 -16.55
N LYS A 577 4.60 -13.69 -16.27
CA LYS A 577 4.52 -14.86 -15.38
C LYS A 577 4.81 -14.53 -13.92
N GLY A 578 5.45 -13.39 -13.63
CA GLY A 578 5.82 -13.04 -12.26
C GLY A 578 6.93 -13.92 -11.69
N GLU A 579 7.77 -14.49 -12.55
CA GLU A 579 8.87 -15.38 -12.18
C GLU A 579 10.20 -14.85 -12.72
N PRO A 580 11.35 -15.04 -12.03
CA PRO A 580 12.64 -14.68 -12.56
C PRO A 580 12.96 -15.41 -13.88
N ALA A 581 13.54 -14.69 -14.85
CA ALA A 581 13.93 -15.23 -16.15
C ALA A 581 15.30 -14.73 -16.59
N GLY A 582 15.94 -15.43 -17.52
CA GLY A 582 17.27 -15.08 -18.03
C GLY A 582 18.39 -15.90 -17.37
N HIS A 583 19.60 -15.33 -17.30
CA HIS A 583 20.79 -16.05 -16.88
C HIS A 583 20.61 -16.75 -15.51
N GLY A 584 21.02 -18.03 -15.43
CA GLY A 584 20.95 -18.80 -14.18
C GLY A 584 19.55 -19.18 -13.71
N THR A 585 18.51 -18.96 -14.53
CA THR A 585 17.12 -19.36 -14.24
C THR A 585 16.68 -20.53 -15.11
N GLY A 586 15.50 -21.11 -14.83
CA GLY A 586 14.94 -22.21 -15.63
C GLY A 586 14.40 -21.78 -17.00
N THR A 587 14.26 -20.47 -17.23
CA THR A 587 13.64 -19.91 -18.44
C THR A 587 14.60 -18.94 -19.12
N LEU A 588 14.96 -19.21 -20.37
CA LEU A 588 15.95 -18.44 -21.14
C LEU A 588 17.33 -18.31 -20.44
N PRO A 589 17.95 -19.43 -20.01
CA PRO A 589 19.21 -19.42 -19.23
C PRO A 589 20.42 -18.84 -19.96
N GLN A 590 20.36 -18.71 -21.29
CA GLN A 590 21.45 -18.21 -22.12
C GLN A 590 21.46 -16.68 -22.24
N ALA A 591 20.40 -16.00 -21.80
CA ALA A 591 20.35 -14.55 -21.81
C ALA A 591 21.49 -13.96 -20.97
N ARG A 592 22.00 -12.78 -21.35
CA ARG A 592 23.08 -12.07 -20.64
C ARG A 592 22.63 -11.38 -19.34
N TRP A 593 21.34 -11.34 -19.10
CA TRP A 593 20.70 -10.63 -17.99
C TRP A 593 19.85 -11.61 -17.20
N THR A 594 19.75 -11.39 -15.89
CA THR A 594 18.75 -12.02 -15.03
C THR A 594 17.69 -10.97 -14.71
N PHE A 595 16.47 -11.20 -15.16
CA PHE A 595 15.31 -10.35 -14.92
C PHE A 595 14.48 -10.88 -13.76
N ARG A 596 13.99 -9.96 -12.93
CA ARG A 596 13.12 -10.23 -11.80
C ARG A 596 11.94 -9.27 -11.79
N PRO A 597 10.71 -9.76 -11.53
CA PRO A 597 9.56 -8.89 -11.36
C PRO A 597 9.74 -7.99 -10.14
N LEU A 598 9.37 -6.72 -10.29
CA LEU A 598 9.26 -5.77 -9.19
C LEU A 598 7.87 -5.93 -8.58
N GLN A 599 7.77 -6.76 -7.55
CA GLN A 599 6.50 -7.04 -6.87
C GLN A 599 6.18 -5.92 -5.87
N GLY A 600 5.17 -5.10 -6.18
CA GLY A 600 4.62 -4.13 -5.25
C GLY A 600 3.68 -4.78 -4.23
N VAL A 601 3.07 -3.94 -3.39
CA VAL A 601 2.09 -4.32 -2.37
C VAL A 601 0.78 -4.80 -3.00
N ARG A 602 0.31 -4.17 -4.09
CA ARG A 602 -0.94 -4.56 -4.77
C ARG A 602 -0.69 -5.33 -6.05
N ASP A 603 0.22 -4.85 -6.87
CA ASP A 603 0.48 -5.42 -8.19
C ASP A 603 1.97 -5.32 -8.56
N ARG A 604 2.34 -5.91 -9.69
CA ARG A 604 3.69 -5.80 -10.26
C ARG A 604 3.90 -4.38 -10.77
N ALA A 605 4.92 -3.70 -10.25
CA ALA A 605 5.28 -2.35 -10.63
C ALA A 605 6.12 -2.29 -11.92
N GLY A 606 6.81 -3.39 -12.26
CA GLY A 606 7.67 -3.50 -13.42
C GLY A 606 8.59 -4.71 -13.36
N VAL A 607 9.73 -4.65 -14.06
CA VAL A 607 10.77 -5.69 -14.07
C VAL A 607 12.13 -5.02 -13.94
N ALA A 608 13.01 -5.58 -13.12
CA ALA A 608 14.40 -5.17 -13.05
C ALA A 608 15.33 -6.26 -13.59
N GLY A 609 16.37 -5.88 -14.31
CA GLY A 609 17.39 -6.77 -14.84
C GLY A 609 18.75 -6.47 -14.25
N ILE A 610 19.54 -7.50 -13.96
CA ILE A 610 20.94 -7.39 -13.52
C ILE A 610 21.81 -8.20 -14.49
N GLU A 611 22.97 -7.67 -14.88
CA GLU A 611 23.89 -8.36 -15.79
C GLU A 611 24.50 -9.61 -15.13
N ALA A 612 24.48 -10.73 -15.86
CA ALA A 612 24.82 -12.09 -15.40
C ALA A 612 26.22 -12.26 -14.80
N ALA A 613 27.20 -11.51 -15.31
CA ALA A 613 28.62 -11.72 -14.99
C ALA A 613 29.01 -11.25 -13.56
N ALA A 614 28.07 -10.69 -12.81
CA ALA A 614 28.36 -9.92 -11.61
C ALA A 614 28.09 -10.65 -10.29
N LEU A 615 27.05 -11.48 -10.26
CA LEU A 615 26.52 -12.03 -9.02
C LEU A 615 26.80 -13.52 -8.93
N SER A 616 27.64 -13.90 -7.98
CA SER A 616 27.75 -15.31 -7.58
C SER A 616 26.49 -15.70 -6.79
N PRO A 617 25.81 -16.81 -7.14
CA PRO A 617 24.62 -17.25 -6.41
C PRO A 617 24.88 -17.38 -4.91
N GLY A 618 24.07 -16.72 -4.09
CA GLY A 618 24.16 -16.72 -2.62
C GLY A 618 25.16 -15.71 -2.04
N SER A 619 25.77 -14.86 -2.86
CA SER A 619 26.68 -13.78 -2.40
C SER A 619 25.96 -12.72 -1.57
N ASP A 620 26.71 -12.01 -0.72
CA ASP A 620 26.17 -10.89 0.06
C ASP A 620 25.72 -9.74 -0.86
N GLU A 621 26.41 -9.58 -1.99
CA GLU A 621 26.10 -8.64 -3.06
C GLU A 621 24.75 -8.95 -3.73
N GLU A 622 24.46 -10.24 -4.00
CA GLU A 622 23.16 -10.65 -4.55
C GLU A 622 22.04 -10.35 -3.56
N LYS A 623 22.21 -10.73 -2.29
CA LYS A 623 21.20 -10.48 -1.24
C LYS A 623 20.91 -8.99 -1.09
N LEU A 624 21.93 -8.15 -1.15
CA LEU A 624 21.79 -6.70 -1.10
C LEU A 624 21.04 -6.16 -2.33
N ALA A 625 21.41 -6.59 -3.53
CA ALA A 625 20.73 -6.21 -4.76
C ALA A 625 19.25 -6.61 -4.74
N LEU A 626 18.92 -7.83 -4.30
CA LEU A 626 17.54 -8.30 -4.18
C LEU A 626 16.73 -7.47 -3.18
N ALA A 627 17.30 -7.18 -1.99
CA ALA A 627 16.63 -6.35 -1.00
C ALA A 627 16.37 -4.91 -1.52
N LEU A 628 17.27 -4.37 -2.35
CA LEU A 628 17.06 -3.08 -3.02
C LEU A 628 15.95 -3.14 -4.07
N LEU A 629 15.85 -4.22 -4.84
CA LEU A 629 14.76 -4.43 -5.79
C LEU A 629 13.40 -4.51 -5.10
N ASP A 630 13.29 -5.23 -3.99
CA ASP A 630 12.04 -5.33 -3.23
C ASP A 630 11.60 -3.97 -2.64
N GLN A 631 12.53 -3.21 -2.05
CA GLN A 631 12.25 -1.85 -1.57
C GLN A 631 11.93 -0.89 -2.72
N GLY A 632 12.63 -1.02 -3.85
CA GLY A 632 12.41 -0.26 -5.06
C GLY A 632 11.05 -0.49 -5.68
N ALA A 633 10.56 -1.74 -5.69
CA ALA A 633 9.24 -2.09 -6.21
C ALA A 633 8.12 -1.31 -5.49
N VAL A 634 8.18 -1.26 -4.16
CA VAL A 634 7.23 -0.49 -3.34
C VAL A 634 7.34 1.02 -3.63
N ALA A 635 8.55 1.53 -3.83
CA ALA A 635 8.76 2.95 -4.14
C ALA A 635 8.20 3.34 -5.51
N VAL A 636 8.42 2.50 -6.53
CA VAL A 636 7.89 2.71 -7.89
C VAL A 636 6.36 2.65 -7.89
N GLU A 637 5.75 1.66 -7.22
CA GLU A 637 4.29 1.57 -7.09
C GLU A 637 3.71 2.79 -6.36
N ARG A 638 4.36 3.25 -5.28
CA ARG A 638 3.92 4.46 -4.57
C ARG A 638 3.97 5.70 -5.45
N ALA A 639 5.00 5.84 -6.29
CA ALA A 639 5.11 6.95 -7.24
C ALA A 639 4.01 6.89 -8.31
N ASP A 640 3.70 5.69 -8.83
CA ASP A 640 2.60 5.51 -9.79
C ASP A 640 1.24 5.86 -9.17
N LEU A 641 0.96 5.37 -7.96
CA LEU A 641 -0.26 5.70 -7.20
C LEU A 641 -0.37 7.20 -6.90
N ALA A 642 0.74 7.86 -6.58
CA ALA A 642 0.77 9.30 -6.36
C ALA A 642 0.41 10.07 -7.65
N GLY A 643 0.94 9.64 -8.80
CA GLY A 643 0.59 10.20 -10.11
C GLY A 643 -0.90 10.04 -10.43
N GLN A 644 -1.45 8.84 -10.25
CA GLN A 644 -2.88 8.55 -10.48
C GLN A 644 -3.79 9.38 -9.56
N ALA A 645 -3.38 9.61 -8.31
CA ALA A 645 -4.15 10.42 -7.36
C ALA A 645 -4.24 11.89 -7.79
N VAL A 646 -3.13 12.46 -8.31
CA VAL A 646 -3.10 13.84 -8.83
C VAL A 646 -4.01 13.98 -10.05
N GLU A 647 -3.99 13.01 -10.97
CA GLU A 647 -4.86 13.01 -12.15
C GLU A 647 -6.35 12.89 -11.76
N THR A 648 -6.67 11.96 -10.87
CA THR A 648 -8.04 11.74 -10.39
C THR A 648 -8.60 12.98 -9.69
N GLU A 649 -7.80 13.67 -8.88
CA GLU A 649 -8.27 14.91 -8.22
C GLU A 649 -8.47 16.04 -9.23
N THR A 650 -7.63 16.12 -10.27
CA THR A 650 -7.78 17.10 -11.35
C THR A 650 -9.09 16.88 -12.12
N LEU A 651 -9.41 15.62 -12.44
CA LEU A 651 -10.70 15.25 -13.06
C LEU A 651 -11.88 15.56 -12.14
N ARG A 652 -11.81 15.19 -10.87
CA ARG A 652 -12.87 15.48 -9.88
C ARG A 652 -13.11 16.97 -9.70
N ARG A 653 -12.06 17.79 -9.72
CA ARG A 653 -12.19 19.26 -9.63
C ARG A 653 -12.94 19.82 -10.85
N THR A 654 -12.67 19.28 -12.03
CA THR A 654 -13.35 19.65 -13.28
C THR A 654 -14.83 19.26 -13.25
N ASP A 655 -15.16 18.05 -12.81
CA ASP A 655 -16.55 17.58 -12.71
C ASP A 655 -17.35 18.33 -11.64
N ARG A 656 -16.76 18.62 -10.47
CA ARG A 656 -17.41 19.46 -9.45
C ARG A 656 -17.74 20.86 -9.99
N PHE A 657 -16.82 21.45 -10.76
CA PHE A 657 -17.05 22.76 -11.40
C PHE A 657 -18.19 22.70 -12.41
N ARG A 658 -18.21 21.70 -13.31
CA ARG A 658 -19.31 21.48 -14.27
C ARG A 658 -20.66 21.29 -13.56
N GLY A 659 -20.70 20.50 -12.49
CA GLY A 659 -21.93 20.26 -11.72
C GLY A 659 -22.45 21.52 -11.04
N ALA A 660 -21.58 22.34 -10.46
CA ALA A 660 -21.95 23.60 -9.83
C ALA A 660 -22.53 24.60 -10.86
N LEU A 661 -21.93 24.68 -12.05
CA LEU A 661 -22.44 25.51 -13.16
C LEU A 661 -23.86 25.10 -13.59
N MET A 662 -24.09 23.80 -13.82
CA MET A 662 -25.39 23.31 -14.30
C MET A 662 -26.52 23.56 -13.29
N ASN A 663 -26.23 23.44 -11.99
CA ASN A 663 -27.21 23.73 -10.94
C ASN A 663 -27.57 25.22 -10.87
N SER A 664 -26.58 26.12 -10.99
CA SER A 664 -26.83 27.57 -11.01
C SER A 664 -27.66 27.99 -12.22
N VAL A 665 -27.31 27.49 -13.41
CA VAL A 665 -28.03 27.80 -14.67
C VAL A 665 -29.49 27.34 -14.60
N SER A 666 -29.75 26.16 -14.04
CA SER A 666 -31.10 25.62 -13.92
C SER A 666 -31.99 26.47 -13.00
N HIS A 667 -31.44 26.99 -11.91
CA HIS A 667 -32.16 27.85 -10.97
C HIS A 667 -32.55 29.19 -11.61
N ASP A 668 -31.61 29.81 -12.32
CA ASP A 668 -31.78 31.14 -12.88
C ASP A 668 -32.68 31.17 -14.12
N LEU A 669 -32.82 30.05 -14.83
CA LEU A 669 -33.84 29.88 -15.88
C LEU A 669 -35.25 29.61 -15.32
N ARG A 670 -35.36 28.87 -14.21
CA ARG A 670 -36.66 28.48 -13.64
C ARG A 670 -37.46 29.68 -13.12
N THR A 671 -36.78 30.66 -12.53
CA THR A 671 -37.41 31.84 -11.94
C THR A 671 -38.19 32.69 -12.96
N PRO A 672 -37.58 33.21 -14.06
CA PRO A 672 -38.32 33.98 -15.07
C PRO A 672 -39.39 33.15 -15.78
N LEU A 673 -39.13 31.86 -16.03
CA LEU A 673 -40.10 30.95 -16.64
C LEU A 673 -41.35 30.78 -15.76
N SER A 674 -41.17 30.70 -14.44
CA SER A 674 -42.30 30.60 -13.49
C SER A 674 -43.16 31.87 -13.50
N THR A 675 -42.53 33.05 -13.61
CA THR A 675 -43.25 34.33 -13.74
C THR A 675 -44.05 34.41 -15.04
N VAL A 676 -43.44 34.04 -16.16
CA VAL A 676 -44.12 33.98 -17.47
C VAL A 676 -45.31 33.02 -17.41
N LEU A 677 -45.11 31.83 -16.84
CA LEU A 677 -46.17 30.83 -16.72
C LEU A 677 -47.30 31.33 -15.82
N GLY A 678 -46.99 31.87 -14.63
CA GLY A 678 -48.00 32.39 -13.70
C GLY A 678 -48.81 33.56 -14.26
N ALA A 679 -48.14 34.52 -14.93
CA ALA A 679 -48.81 35.64 -15.56
C ALA A 679 -49.68 35.21 -16.75
N SER A 680 -49.22 34.26 -17.57
CA SER A 680 -49.98 33.74 -18.70
C SER A 680 -51.18 32.89 -18.26
N THR A 681 -51.03 32.02 -17.26
CA THR A 681 -52.15 31.28 -16.65
C THR A 681 -53.20 32.24 -16.07
N THR A 682 -52.77 33.28 -15.36
CA THR A 682 -53.70 34.30 -14.81
C THR A 682 -54.48 35.03 -15.91
N LEU A 683 -53.82 35.33 -17.03
CA LEU A 683 -54.48 35.93 -18.21
C LEU A 683 -55.45 34.96 -18.89
N ILE A 684 -55.15 33.66 -18.92
CA ILE A 684 -56.03 32.64 -19.51
C ILE A 684 -57.26 32.40 -18.64
N ASP A 685 -57.09 32.22 -17.32
CA ASP A 685 -58.17 31.81 -16.42
C ASP A 685 -59.07 32.97 -15.99
N LEU A 686 -58.50 34.17 -15.84
CA LEU A 686 -59.18 35.34 -15.27
C LEU A 686 -59.20 36.55 -16.21
N GLY A 687 -58.67 36.44 -17.44
CA GLY A 687 -58.47 37.55 -18.37
C GLY A 687 -59.67 38.46 -18.58
N ASP A 688 -60.87 37.88 -18.69
CA ASP A 688 -62.12 38.62 -18.91
C ASP A 688 -62.67 39.30 -17.65
N LYS A 689 -62.19 38.88 -16.47
CA LYS A 689 -62.56 39.44 -15.15
C LYS A 689 -61.54 40.45 -14.62
N LEU A 690 -60.37 40.57 -15.26
CA LEU A 690 -59.31 41.47 -14.85
C LEU A 690 -59.57 42.90 -15.34
N LYS A 691 -59.19 43.88 -14.52
CA LYS A 691 -59.19 45.29 -14.94
C LYS A 691 -58.20 45.47 -16.11
N PRO A 692 -58.50 46.34 -17.10
CA PRO A 692 -57.62 46.56 -18.25
C PRO A 692 -56.16 46.90 -17.88
N ALA A 693 -55.95 47.67 -16.81
CA ALA A 693 -54.62 48.00 -16.30
C ALA A 693 -53.83 46.77 -15.80
N VAL A 694 -54.48 45.86 -15.07
CA VAL A 694 -53.85 44.64 -14.55
C VAL A 694 -53.51 43.67 -15.69
N ARG A 695 -54.38 43.60 -16.70
CA ARG A 695 -54.12 42.81 -17.91
C ARG A 695 -52.90 43.33 -18.68
N ALA A 696 -52.76 44.65 -18.79
CA ALA A 696 -51.61 45.29 -19.43
C ALA A 696 -50.31 45.02 -18.65
N ASP A 697 -50.34 45.10 -17.32
CA ASP A 697 -49.19 44.78 -16.46
C ASP A 697 -48.73 43.33 -16.60
N LEU A 698 -49.66 42.36 -16.63
CA LEU A 698 -49.31 40.95 -16.83
C LEU A 698 -48.68 40.69 -18.21
N LEU A 699 -49.20 41.34 -19.27
CA LEU A 699 -48.63 41.24 -20.62
C LEU A 699 -47.23 41.87 -20.70
N LEU A 700 -47.03 43.02 -20.03
CA LEU A 700 -45.72 43.66 -19.92
C LEU A 700 -44.73 42.77 -19.17
N SER A 701 -45.14 42.18 -18.05
CA SER A 701 -44.31 41.28 -17.25
C SER A 701 -43.89 40.03 -18.04
N ILE A 702 -44.79 39.43 -18.82
CA ILE A 702 -44.45 38.31 -19.71
C ILE A 702 -43.39 38.72 -20.74
N ARG A 703 -43.60 39.88 -21.41
CA ARG A 703 -42.66 40.37 -22.42
C ARG A 703 -41.29 40.62 -21.81
N GLU A 704 -41.23 41.30 -20.67
CA GLU A 704 -39.98 41.65 -19.99
C GLU A 704 -39.19 40.40 -19.54
N GLU A 705 -39.86 39.41 -18.94
CA GLU A 705 -39.20 38.17 -18.52
C GLU A 705 -38.80 37.30 -19.72
N ALA A 706 -39.55 37.30 -20.82
CA ALA A 706 -39.17 36.60 -22.05
C ALA A 706 -37.95 37.23 -22.74
N GLU A 707 -37.91 38.57 -22.84
CA GLU A 707 -36.75 39.30 -23.35
C GLU A 707 -35.52 39.12 -22.45
N ARG A 708 -35.74 39.02 -21.14
CA ARG A 708 -34.69 38.72 -20.16
C ARG A 708 -34.14 37.30 -20.31
N LEU A 709 -35.00 36.31 -20.47
CA LEU A 709 -34.59 34.91 -20.69
C LEU A 709 -33.82 34.76 -22.01
N SER A 710 -34.25 35.44 -23.08
CA SER A 710 -33.56 35.45 -24.37
C SER A 710 -32.14 35.99 -24.25
N ARG A 711 -31.95 37.12 -23.55
CA ARG A 711 -30.61 37.66 -23.26
C ARG A 711 -29.76 36.69 -22.45
N TYR A 712 -30.33 36.09 -21.40
CA TYR A 712 -29.60 35.15 -20.54
C TYR A 712 -29.10 33.91 -21.30
N VAL A 713 -29.93 33.35 -22.20
CA VAL A 713 -29.53 32.23 -23.06
C VAL A 713 -28.44 32.66 -24.04
N GLY A 714 -28.52 33.87 -24.60
CA GLY A 714 -27.47 34.45 -25.44
C GLY A 714 -26.14 34.54 -24.69
N ASP A 715 -26.13 35.16 -23.51
CA ASP A 715 -24.94 35.31 -22.66
C ASP A 715 -24.31 33.94 -22.32
N LEU A 716 -25.14 32.93 -22.04
CA LEU A 716 -24.68 31.59 -21.72
C LEU A 716 -24.05 30.89 -22.94
N LEU A 717 -24.66 31.02 -24.13
CA LEU A 717 -24.10 30.48 -25.37
C LEU A 717 -22.77 31.14 -25.71
N ASP A 718 -22.67 32.46 -25.56
CA ASP A 718 -21.41 33.19 -25.78
C ASP A 718 -20.32 32.75 -24.81
N MET A 719 -20.66 32.52 -23.54
CA MET A 719 -19.74 31.98 -22.53
C MET A 719 -19.28 30.55 -22.89
N THR A 720 -20.18 29.67 -23.33
CA THR A 720 -19.80 28.29 -23.72
C THR A 720 -18.90 28.26 -24.95
N ARG A 721 -19.09 29.18 -25.90
CA ARG A 721 -18.23 29.32 -27.09
C ARG A 721 -16.84 29.83 -26.72
N LEU A 722 -16.75 30.77 -25.76
CA LEU A 722 -15.49 31.27 -25.22
C LEU A 722 -14.71 30.16 -24.49
N GLU A 723 -15.36 29.34 -23.65
CA GLU A 723 -14.67 28.26 -22.91
C GLU A 723 -14.23 27.09 -23.79
N GLY A 724 -15.02 26.76 -24.81
CA GLY A 724 -14.71 25.67 -25.73
C GLY A 724 -13.63 26.00 -26.76
N GLY A 725 -13.08 27.23 -26.75
CA GLY A 725 -12.18 27.73 -27.79
C GLY A 725 -12.83 27.81 -29.17
N GLY A 726 -14.16 27.74 -29.25
CA GLY A 726 -14.94 27.67 -30.49
C GLY A 726 -15.32 29.04 -31.07
N LEU A 727 -14.79 30.14 -30.51
CA LEU A 727 -15.04 31.49 -30.98
C LEU A 727 -14.22 31.73 -32.27
N ASN A 728 -14.89 31.80 -33.42
CA ASN A 728 -14.23 32.09 -34.69
C ASN A 728 -14.17 33.62 -34.88
N ILE A 729 -13.00 34.22 -34.62
CA ILE A 729 -12.78 35.67 -34.68
C ILE A 729 -12.53 36.07 -36.12
N ARG A 730 -13.37 36.94 -36.68
CA ARG A 730 -13.15 37.52 -38.01
C ARG A 730 -12.54 38.89 -37.85
N ALA A 731 -11.24 38.92 -37.59
CA ALA A 731 -10.51 40.16 -37.43
C ALA A 731 -10.35 40.90 -38.76
N ASP A 732 -10.71 42.18 -38.79
CA ASP A 732 -10.53 43.09 -39.92
C ASP A 732 -10.00 44.44 -39.43
N TRP A 733 -9.58 45.30 -40.35
CA TRP A 733 -9.14 46.66 -40.07
C TRP A 733 -10.34 47.53 -39.72
N VAL A 734 -10.55 47.76 -38.43
CA VAL A 734 -11.72 48.48 -37.92
C VAL A 734 -11.33 49.83 -37.36
N ASP A 735 -12.12 50.84 -37.71
CA ASP A 735 -12.11 52.14 -37.05
C ASP A 735 -12.93 52.05 -35.75
N VAL A 736 -12.27 52.20 -34.60
CA VAL A 736 -12.91 52.12 -33.29
C VAL A 736 -14.07 53.11 -33.15
N ARG A 737 -14.03 54.25 -33.85
CA ARG A 737 -15.08 55.27 -33.80
C ARG A 737 -16.40 54.76 -34.35
N ASP A 738 -16.37 53.95 -35.41
CA ASP A 738 -17.57 53.38 -36.00
C ASP A 738 -18.25 52.43 -35.01
N VAL A 739 -17.46 51.66 -34.27
CA VAL A 739 -17.95 50.73 -33.25
C VAL A 739 -18.50 51.49 -32.03
N LEU A 740 -17.81 52.54 -31.57
CA LEU A 740 -18.30 53.39 -30.48
C LEU A 740 -19.62 54.07 -30.84
N ASN A 741 -19.73 54.58 -32.07
CA ASN A 741 -20.96 55.18 -32.57
C ASN A 741 -22.10 54.16 -32.70
N ALA A 742 -21.80 52.95 -33.19
CA ALA A 742 -22.78 51.85 -33.30
C ALA A 742 -23.28 51.41 -31.92
N ALA A 743 -22.38 51.15 -30.98
CA ALA A 743 -22.71 50.78 -29.60
C ALA A 743 -23.53 51.87 -28.90
N GLY A 744 -23.13 53.13 -29.01
CA GLY A 744 -23.88 54.27 -28.47
C GLY A 744 -25.29 54.41 -29.06
N LYS A 745 -25.45 54.19 -30.38
CA LYS A 745 -26.76 54.19 -31.04
C LYS A 745 -27.64 53.03 -30.55
N ARG A 746 -27.04 51.87 -30.27
CA ARG A 746 -27.75 50.67 -29.82
C ARG A 746 -28.31 50.82 -28.41
N VAL A 747 -27.59 51.47 -27.52
CA VAL A 747 -28.06 51.74 -26.14
C VAL A 747 -28.91 53.01 -26.02
N ALA A 748 -29.05 53.81 -27.08
CA ALA A 748 -29.71 55.12 -27.04
C ALA A 748 -31.13 55.09 -26.44
N ARG A 749 -31.93 54.05 -26.74
CA ARG A 749 -33.29 53.89 -26.20
C ARG A 749 -33.33 53.56 -24.70
N ARG A 750 -32.23 53.07 -24.14
CA ARG A 750 -32.11 52.65 -22.74
C ARG A 750 -31.49 53.73 -21.84
N LEU A 751 -30.93 54.79 -22.41
CA LEU A 751 -30.33 55.90 -21.65
C LEU A 751 -31.35 56.61 -20.73
N GLY A 752 -32.63 56.66 -21.14
CA GLY A 752 -33.66 57.41 -20.41
C GLY A 752 -33.30 58.90 -20.39
N GLU A 753 -33.20 59.48 -19.20
CA GLU A 753 -32.82 60.89 -18.99
C GLU A 753 -31.30 61.12 -18.92
N ARG A 754 -30.48 60.06 -19.02
CA ARG A 754 -29.00 60.17 -18.95
C ARG A 754 -28.44 60.76 -20.25
N LYS A 755 -27.34 61.52 -20.11
CA LYS A 755 -26.61 62.09 -21.26
C LYS A 755 -25.45 61.17 -21.64
N LEU A 756 -25.33 60.85 -22.93
CA LEU A 756 -24.17 60.13 -23.47
C LEU A 756 -23.18 61.16 -24.04
N ALA A 757 -22.10 61.45 -23.31
CA ALA A 757 -21.00 62.30 -23.78
C ALA A 757 -20.03 61.46 -24.62
N ARG A 758 -19.48 62.06 -25.68
CA ARG A 758 -18.52 61.39 -26.57
C ARG A 758 -17.26 62.25 -26.66
N ASP A 759 -16.12 61.67 -26.30
CA ASP A 759 -14.83 62.35 -26.32
C ASP A 759 -13.76 61.50 -27.00
N PHE A 760 -13.61 61.70 -28.32
CA PHE A 760 -12.55 61.06 -29.08
C PHE A 760 -12.15 61.93 -30.28
N PRO A 761 -10.87 61.90 -30.68
CA PRO A 761 -10.36 62.77 -31.73
C PRO A 761 -10.93 62.40 -33.11
N ALA A 762 -10.83 63.34 -34.05
CA ALA A 762 -11.31 63.18 -35.41
C ALA A 762 -10.53 62.14 -36.24
N GLN A 763 -9.42 61.61 -35.73
CA GLN A 763 -8.62 60.54 -36.35
C GLN A 763 -8.04 59.64 -35.26
N LEU A 764 -8.17 58.33 -35.43
CA LEU A 764 -7.56 57.27 -34.60
C LEU A 764 -6.96 56.21 -35.53
N SER A 765 -5.90 55.54 -35.08
CA SER A 765 -5.29 54.40 -35.76
C SER A 765 -6.28 53.24 -35.87
N LEU A 766 -6.21 52.48 -36.97
CA LEU A 766 -7.01 51.27 -37.15
C LEU A 766 -6.51 50.14 -36.21
N VAL A 767 -7.43 49.27 -35.82
CA VAL A 767 -7.16 48.08 -34.99
C VAL A 767 -7.63 46.82 -35.72
N MET A 768 -6.92 45.71 -35.53
CA MET A 768 -7.29 44.40 -36.10
C MET A 768 -8.20 43.64 -35.14
N VAL A 769 -9.51 43.78 -35.31
CA VAL A 769 -10.52 43.23 -34.38
C VAL A 769 -11.75 42.75 -35.13
N ASP A 770 -12.57 41.93 -34.49
CA ASP A 770 -13.91 41.62 -34.98
C ASP A 770 -14.87 42.74 -34.56
N GLN A 771 -15.40 43.48 -35.54
CA GLN A 771 -16.29 44.61 -35.30
C GLN A 771 -17.52 44.22 -34.47
N GLY A 772 -18.10 43.05 -34.72
CA GLY A 772 -19.31 42.59 -34.05
C GLY A 772 -19.04 42.23 -32.59
N LEU A 773 -17.96 41.49 -32.32
CA LEU A 773 -17.57 41.13 -30.96
C LEU A 773 -17.16 42.37 -30.14
N LEU A 774 -16.47 43.33 -30.75
CA LEU A 774 -16.13 44.59 -30.09
C LEU A 774 -17.38 45.42 -29.78
N GLU A 775 -18.32 45.57 -30.73
CA GLU A 775 -19.61 46.24 -30.48
C GLU A 775 -20.34 45.59 -29.30
N GLN A 776 -20.38 44.25 -29.26
CA GLN A 776 -21.06 43.51 -28.21
C GLN A 776 -20.39 43.69 -26.84
N ALA A 777 -19.06 43.70 -26.77
CA ALA A 777 -18.33 44.00 -25.55
C ALA A 777 -18.64 45.42 -25.03
N LEU A 778 -18.66 46.42 -25.93
CA LEU A 778 -18.98 47.81 -25.58
C LEU A 778 -20.44 47.96 -25.12
N VAL A 779 -21.38 47.29 -25.78
CA VAL A 779 -22.81 47.29 -25.38
C VAL A 779 -22.97 46.69 -23.99
N ASN A 780 -22.29 45.57 -23.67
CA ASN A 780 -22.34 44.96 -22.34
C ASN A 780 -21.81 45.90 -21.25
N ILE A 781 -20.76 46.66 -21.53
CA ILE A 781 -20.20 47.64 -20.59
C ILE A 781 -21.14 48.85 -20.45
N LEU A 782 -21.67 49.38 -21.55
CA LEU A 782 -22.62 50.50 -21.55
C LEU A 782 -23.94 50.15 -20.85
N GLU A 783 -24.44 48.91 -21.02
CA GLU A 783 -25.61 48.43 -20.29
C GLU A 783 -25.38 48.40 -18.78
N ASN A 784 -24.17 48.03 -18.33
CA ASN A 784 -23.80 48.12 -16.92
C ASN A 784 -23.67 49.57 -16.44
N ALA A 785 -23.04 50.44 -17.23
CA ALA A 785 -22.93 51.87 -16.93
C ALA A 785 -24.32 52.50 -16.74
N ILE A 786 -25.28 52.20 -17.61
CA ILE A 786 -26.68 52.66 -17.51
C ILE A 786 -27.37 52.06 -16.28
N ALA A 787 -27.16 50.77 -16.03
CA ALA A 787 -27.80 50.04 -14.94
C ALA A 787 -27.43 50.55 -13.54
N TYR A 788 -26.21 51.04 -13.37
CA TYR A 788 -25.65 51.45 -12.08
C TYR A 788 -25.48 52.97 -11.92
N SER A 789 -25.84 53.76 -12.93
CA SER A 789 -25.85 55.21 -12.87
C SER A 789 -27.25 55.78 -12.57
N PRO A 790 -27.36 56.86 -11.77
CA PRO A 790 -28.64 57.50 -11.49
C PRO A 790 -29.24 58.19 -12.73
N ASP A 791 -30.56 58.47 -12.71
CA ASP A 791 -31.20 59.23 -13.79
C ASP A 791 -30.66 60.67 -13.85
N GLY A 792 -30.52 61.24 -15.05
CA GLY A 792 -29.95 62.57 -15.28
C GLY A 792 -28.42 62.66 -15.27
N SER A 793 -27.71 61.56 -14.97
CA SER A 793 -26.25 61.50 -14.95
C SER A 793 -25.64 61.46 -16.36
N THR A 794 -24.31 61.64 -16.42
CA THR A 794 -23.54 61.48 -17.67
C THR A 794 -22.88 60.11 -17.73
N VAL A 795 -22.95 59.47 -18.90
CA VAL A 795 -22.08 58.34 -19.28
C VAL A 795 -21.16 58.85 -20.36
N GLU A 796 -19.85 58.80 -20.13
CA GLU A 796 -18.85 59.27 -21.07
C GLU A 796 -18.26 58.10 -21.86
N LEU A 797 -18.22 58.24 -23.17
CA LEU A 797 -17.62 57.31 -24.11
C LEU A 797 -16.44 57.98 -24.78
N ALA A 798 -15.23 57.66 -24.32
CA ALA A 798 -14.00 58.27 -24.79
C ALA A 798 -13.07 57.28 -25.49
N ALA A 799 -12.23 57.78 -26.39
CA ALA A 799 -11.15 56.99 -26.97
C ALA A 799 -9.94 57.85 -27.32
N TYR A 800 -8.75 57.33 -27.04
CA TYR A 800 -7.48 58.01 -27.27
C TYR A 800 -6.38 57.00 -27.62
N GLU A 801 -5.24 57.49 -28.09
CA GLU A 801 -4.09 56.65 -28.38
C GLU A 801 -3.08 56.70 -27.24
N ASP A 802 -2.61 55.54 -26.77
CA ASP A 802 -1.56 55.44 -25.75
C ASP A 802 -0.62 54.28 -26.06
N ARG A 803 0.70 54.52 -26.00
CA ARG A 803 1.78 53.50 -26.07
C ARG A 803 1.54 52.36 -27.07
N GLY A 804 1.22 52.69 -28.33
CA GLY A 804 1.04 51.69 -29.40
C GLY A 804 -0.33 50.98 -29.39
N ALA A 805 -1.29 51.47 -28.61
CA ALA A 805 -2.66 50.97 -28.54
C ALA A 805 -3.67 52.11 -28.79
N VAL A 806 -4.87 51.73 -29.21
CA VAL A 806 -6.08 52.57 -29.11
C VAL A 806 -6.79 52.15 -27.82
N VAL A 807 -7.00 53.11 -26.93
CA VAL A 807 -7.65 52.91 -25.63
C VAL A 807 -9.05 53.48 -25.69
N ILE A 808 -10.04 52.68 -25.31
CA ILE A 808 -11.44 53.06 -25.12
C ILE A 808 -11.69 53.19 -23.63
N SER A 809 -12.28 54.31 -23.20
CA SER A 809 -12.72 54.55 -21.83
C SER A 809 -14.24 54.70 -21.80
N ILE A 810 -14.91 53.98 -20.90
CA ILE A 810 -16.33 54.13 -20.62
C ILE A 810 -16.47 54.51 -19.15
N GLU A 811 -17.03 55.69 -18.89
CA GLU A 811 -17.15 56.24 -17.54
C GLU A 811 -18.60 56.49 -17.19
N ASP A 812 -18.98 56.11 -15.97
CA ASP A 812 -20.28 56.43 -15.39
C ASP A 812 -20.13 57.17 -14.05
N GLU A 813 -21.14 57.98 -13.73
CA GLU A 813 -21.26 58.69 -12.44
C GLU A 813 -22.07 57.88 -11.40
N GLY A 814 -22.02 56.55 -11.50
CA GLY A 814 -22.74 55.63 -10.61
C GLY A 814 -22.15 55.53 -9.21
N LYS A 815 -22.61 54.53 -8.45
CA LYS A 815 -22.17 54.28 -7.07
C LYS A 815 -20.70 53.84 -6.94
N GLY A 816 -20.07 53.41 -8.04
CA GLY A 816 -18.73 52.83 -8.06
C GLY A 816 -18.67 51.38 -7.56
N ILE A 817 -17.51 50.76 -7.75
CA ILE A 817 -17.15 49.41 -7.31
C ILE A 817 -16.17 49.54 -6.14
N PRO A 818 -16.42 48.87 -5.00
CA PRO A 818 -15.48 48.84 -3.88
C PRO A 818 -14.11 48.28 -4.32
N THR A 819 -13.02 48.85 -3.80
CA THR A 819 -11.65 48.46 -4.18
C THR A 819 -11.38 46.96 -3.99
N ALA A 820 -11.97 46.33 -2.97
CA ALA A 820 -11.85 44.90 -2.71
C ALA A 820 -12.50 43.99 -3.77
N GLU A 821 -13.43 44.53 -4.57
CA GLU A 821 -14.16 43.78 -5.60
C GLU A 821 -13.65 44.12 -7.03
N LEU A 822 -12.72 45.06 -7.20
CA LEU A 822 -12.20 45.48 -8.53
C LEU A 822 -11.57 44.33 -9.31
N GLU A 823 -10.74 43.50 -8.66
CA GLU A 823 -10.09 42.37 -9.32
C GLU A 823 -11.09 41.27 -9.71
N ARG A 824 -12.24 41.25 -9.02
CA ARG A 824 -13.24 40.17 -9.09
C ARG A 824 -14.48 40.55 -9.89
N VAL A 825 -14.59 41.80 -10.35
CA VAL A 825 -15.75 42.27 -11.12
C VAL A 825 -15.87 41.56 -12.49
N PHE A 826 -14.77 41.01 -12.99
CA PHE A 826 -14.73 40.20 -14.21
C PHE A 826 -14.90 38.69 -13.94
N ASP A 827 -15.05 38.27 -12.68
CA ASP A 827 -15.32 36.87 -12.33
C ASP A 827 -16.73 36.47 -12.77
N LYS A 828 -16.87 35.21 -13.20
CA LYS A 828 -18.14 34.65 -13.69
C LYS A 828 -19.17 34.55 -12.56
N PHE A 829 -20.43 34.88 -12.87
CA PHE A 829 -21.59 34.78 -11.97
C PHE A 829 -21.47 35.59 -10.68
N ARG A 830 -20.52 36.52 -10.60
CA ARG A 830 -20.32 37.33 -9.41
C ARG A 830 -21.23 38.55 -9.43
N ARG A 831 -21.96 38.76 -8.34
CA ARG A 831 -22.88 39.88 -8.13
C ARG A 831 -22.49 40.56 -6.82
N MET A 832 -22.64 41.88 -6.76
CA MET A 832 -22.59 42.60 -5.49
C MET A 832 -23.98 42.52 -4.85
N GLU A 833 -24.08 41.95 -3.64
CA GLU A 833 -25.34 41.87 -2.89
C GLU A 833 -25.74 43.25 -2.34
N GLU A 834 -26.83 43.85 -2.85
CA GLU A 834 -27.90 44.50 -2.08
C GLU A 834 -29.06 45.01 -2.99
N PRO A 835 -30.29 45.18 -2.46
CA PRO A 835 -31.53 45.13 -3.22
C PRO A 835 -32.00 46.52 -3.71
N SER A 836 -32.01 46.72 -5.02
CA SER A 836 -32.88 47.72 -5.65
C SER A 836 -33.56 47.12 -6.87
N ASP A 837 -34.89 47.24 -6.90
CA ASP A 837 -35.83 46.33 -7.56
C ASP A 837 -35.94 46.47 -9.09
N ARG A 838 -34.94 47.01 -9.79
CA ARG A 838 -35.07 47.36 -11.22
C ARG A 838 -33.93 46.97 -12.17
N THR A 839 -32.84 46.34 -11.70
CA THR A 839 -31.72 45.98 -12.60
C THR A 839 -31.16 44.57 -12.34
N LYS A 840 -31.90 43.55 -12.79
CA LYS A 840 -31.55 42.12 -12.61
C LYS A 840 -30.79 41.55 -13.82
N GLY A 841 -29.47 41.83 -13.92
CA GLY A 841 -28.55 41.18 -14.88
C GLY A 841 -27.94 39.86 -14.38
N ALA A 842 -27.43 39.04 -15.31
CA ALA A 842 -26.89 37.68 -15.09
C ALA A 842 -25.53 37.58 -14.36
N GLY A 843 -24.82 38.70 -14.18
CA GLY A 843 -23.43 38.69 -13.70
C GLY A 843 -22.42 38.12 -14.70
N LEU A 844 -22.80 37.98 -15.98
CA LEU A 844 -21.95 37.46 -17.05
C LEU A 844 -21.42 38.55 -17.99
N GLY A 845 -22.06 39.71 -18.07
CA GLY A 845 -21.77 40.73 -19.07
C GLY A 845 -20.30 41.22 -19.08
N LEU A 846 -19.71 41.50 -17.92
CA LEU A 846 -18.30 41.93 -17.81
C LEU A 846 -17.32 40.78 -18.08
N ALA A 847 -17.63 39.56 -17.66
CA ALA A 847 -16.82 38.38 -17.94
C ALA A 847 -16.80 38.07 -19.46
N ILE A 848 -17.94 38.21 -20.14
CA ILE A 848 -18.05 38.06 -21.60
C ILE A 848 -17.31 39.19 -22.32
N ALA A 849 -17.48 40.45 -21.89
CA ALA A 849 -16.76 41.58 -22.47
C ALA A 849 -15.24 41.40 -22.35
N ARG A 850 -14.76 40.92 -21.20
CA ARG A 850 -13.35 40.53 -21.01
C ARG A 850 -12.93 39.41 -21.96
N GLY A 851 -13.72 38.34 -22.06
CA GLY A 851 -13.45 37.23 -22.96
C GLY A 851 -13.35 37.65 -24.43
N PHE A 852 -14.25 38.52 -24.91
CA PHE A 852 -14.17 39.05 -26.28
C PHE A 852 -12.94 39.93 -26.49
N VAL A 853 -12.64 40.83 -25.56
CA VAL A 853 -11.47 41.72 -25.66
C VAL A 853 -10.16 40.92 -25.64
N GLU A 854 -10.01 39.97 -24.72
CA GLU A 854 -8.82 39.11 -24.63
C GLU A 854 -8.68 38.21 -25.86
N ALA A 855 -9.79 37.67 -26.39
CA ALA A 855 -9.79 36.89 -27.62
C ALA A 855 -9.27 37.70 -28.83
N MET A 856 -9.51 39.01 -28.85
CA MET A 856 -8.99 39.94 -29.87
C MET A 856 -7.60 40.50 -29.53
N ASN A 857 -6.83 39.85 -28.64
CA ASN A 857 -5.51 40.30 -28.15
C ASN A 857 -5.52 41.68 -27.48
N GLY A 858 -6.68 42.13 -27.00
CA GLY A 858 -6.84 43.34 -26.20
C GLY A 858 -6.68 43.09 -24.72
N ARG A 859 -6.72 44.17 -23.92
CA ARG A 859 -6.78 44.13 -22.46
C ARG A 859 -7.95 44.95 -21.96
N ILE A 860 -8.60 44.50 -20.89
CA ILE A 860 -9.65 45.24 -20.20
C ILE A 860 -9.29 45.45 -18.74
N ALA A 861 -9.62 46.61 -18.18
CA ALA A 861 -9.40 46.93 -16.78
C ALA A 861 -10.55 47.81 -16.24
N ALA A 862 -10.75 47.78 -14.92
CA ALA A 862 -11.70 48.64 -14.22
C ALA A 862 -10.96 49.53 -13.22
N ALA A 863 -11.33 50.80 -13.16
CA ALA A 863 -10.90 51.76 -12.15
C ALA A 863 -12.13 52.34 -11.47
N SER A 864 -12.25 52.16 -10.16
CA SER A 864 -13.39 52.63 -9.37
C SER A 864 -13.09 52.55 -7.86
N PRO A 865 -13.66 53.42 -7.02
CA PRO A 865 -14.35 54.66 -7.40
C PRO A 865 -13.37 55.68 -8.01
N ILE A 866 -13.88 56.57 -8.88
CA ILE A 866 -13.06 57.58 -9.58
C ILE A 866 -13.16 58.96 -8.91
N GLN A 867 -14.25 59.70 -9.08
CA GLN A 867 -14.42 61.08 -8.59
C GLN A 867 -15.15 61.06 -7.24
N ASP A 868 -14.52 61.58 -6.18
CA ASP A 868 -15.10 61.74 -4.84
C ASP A 868 -15.78 60.46 -4.28
N GLY A 869 -15.19 59.29 -4.55
CA GLY A 869 -15.73 58.01 -4.08
C GLY A 869 -16.92 57.47 -4.90
N LYS A 870 -17.17 58.03 -6.10
CA LYS A 870 -18.24 57.62 -7.01
C LYS A 870 -17.71 57.33 -8.42
N GLY A 871 -18.54 56.64 -9.20
CA GLY A 871 -18.32 56.34 -10.62
C GLY A 871 -17.40 55.17 -10.90
N THR A 872 -17.52 54.62 -12.11
CA THR A 872 -16.69 53.51 -12.60
C THR A 872 -16.13 53.89 -13.96
N ARG A 873 -14.85 53.59 -14.18
CA ARG A 873 -14.17 53.70 -15.47
C ARG A 873 -13.75 52.32 -15.93
N ILE A 874 -14.23 51.89 -17.10
CA ILE A 874 -13.79 50.67 -17.77
C ILE A 874 -12.88 51.05 -18.94
N LEU A 875 -11.67 50.49 -18.96
CA LEU A 875 -10.65 50.74 -19.98
C LEU A 875 -10.46 49.51 -20.84
N ILE A 876 -10.56 49.65 -22.15
CA ILE A 876 -10.19 48.62 -23.14
C ILE A 876 -8.99 49.12 -23.94
N SER A 877 -7.91 48.36 -23.96
CA SER A 877 -6.70 48.66 -24.74
C SER A 877 -6.59 47.66 -25.89
N LEU A 878 -6.62 48.16 -27.14
CA LEU A 878 -6.48 47.37 -28.36
C LEU A 878 -5.16 47.73 -29.06
N PRO A 879 -4.33 46.76 -29.45
CA PRO A 879 -3.07 47.05 -30.13
C PRO A 879 -3.32 47.74 -31.48
N LYS A 880 -2.56 48.79 -31.77
CA LYS A 880 -2.59 49.43 -33.09
C LYS A 880 -2.15 48.41 -34.13
N ALA A 881 -2.88 48.35 -35.23
CA ALA A 881 -2.45 47.55 -36.36
C ALA A 881 -1.33 48.31 -37.10
N VAL A 882 -0.12 47.75 -37.10
CA VAL A 882 1.00 48.32 -37.84
C VAL A 882 0.73 48.10 -39.32
N VAL A 883 0.48 49.18 -40.08
CA VAL A 883 0.37 49.09 -41.54
C VAL A 883 1.77 48.79 -42.09
N THR A 884 2.05 47.53 -42.39
CA THR A 884 3.24 47.20 -43.18
C THR A 884 2.99 47.71 -44.60
N HIS A 885 3.72 48.75 -45.00
CA HIS A 885 3.63 49.30 -46.35
C HIS A 885 3.95 48.17 -47.36
N PRO A 886 3.19 48.00 -48.46
CA PRO A 886 3.37 46.91 -49.41
C PRO A 886 4.74 46.86 -50.10
N SER A 887 5.60 47.87 -49.88
CA SER A 887 6.95 48.00 -50.42
C SER A 887 8.05 47.37 -49.55
N LEU A 888 7.70 46.64 -48.49
CA LEU A 888 8.66 45.95 -47.60
C LEU A 888 8.44 44.43 -47.48
N LEU A 889 7.67 43.84 -48.40
CA LEU A 889 7.67 42.40 -48.71
C LEU A 889 8.27 42.22 -50.11
#